data_AF-A0A9D7NRC8-F1
#
_entry.id   AF-A0A9D7NRC8-F1
#
_cell.length_a   1.000
_cell.length_b   1.000
_cell.length_c   1.000
_cell.angle_alpha   90.00
_cell.angle_beta   90.00
_cell.angle_gamma   90.00
#
_symmetry.space_group_name_H-M   'P 1'
#
loop_
_entity.id
_entity.type
_entity.pdbx_description
1 polymer ?
#
loop_
_entity_poly.entity_id
_entity_poly.type
_entity_poly.pdbx_seq_one_letter_code
_entity_poly.pdbx_strand_id
1 'polypeptide(L)'
;MAKKKLYAFLVAIDKYTGGVSPLRGCVNDMTAFLNYLEKQSDQSDEGYKLVPHILKNDQATKQNIIKGFKHFEAAKAEDVCVFFFCGHGSRIPTKDFWEAHDGMNEAIVCYDACLVDKEMACLIHEATANREAHFLVVMDCCHSGGNTRDDREVTSRTSKPNSYPPSIEGYYGFEQGLYKRNEEGLYSAPQGKHLNFAACRNYQTAKETLIGQEIRGAFTSSLIEALDTTQIPLSYLDLESRVGRKIDNIVGNQRPQLFATMGANPNITFLGGAILPKNRFFVYWNDDNKSWELNAGSYHGVSNDKYPSTVAVLDNDQKLSVQTVFTERSSVHWDNAAFTPDPKKQYDVRVKIGGGGKRLVAFTQDADQTVKELLWAGFDKANTSYIEVDNSGNRANWLVNATPESVYLTQLGNAEPVFLPIDFAEKPTDQQVHEFWKKVDNVLQWHHLIDLENPSSSIKPAHIQLELYRGTRLEKWWTHSPKDMELIEDWTAPVEYAYQLDKNGKIVPSAFALRITNRSSSELFVSALFMSGRFGITNEYLPNARLNPGDGVWLTLAVKRDSNGTVTESTPSIGLGIDDAHFEAGLSEQIDYIKVIVAKQDFDTNGFNQDALIIRGIKPTTREGLQIPPTVDEEDWTTRRIPIRIVRPRPETELSDASRVTLEESVSIAGPKGFSAKAAMMHETQANRSLSSDAEPLMMEGFAPMSLTPGMLRSTGLSVIALENIDGLDSITPNDPLNISLTKKAESNLAADEVFIAFTQKGGQWYPLSLPGDRKHAAKIVQLDEEMLGDETGNERNPKRALKLFLYKITLGKPILGKIADRMGKQDLYQLAKVEVPADLAEEVKYSSNVEEIKKEVTKAKRILLFTHGYVGATDDHIKLVRRISRIKDGQQSFLQDHYDLILTFDYETLSSPISTIAKELEDDLEAIGINKANMEGKTFHVIAHSMGGIVTRWWIEMLQGKEVVTHYIQAGAPNDGAKITKLYDLLMMGLSHAINIMPIPGLVKGIATALLRFTNLDTIDDNVARLTKDSETLRALADASPPHIPYTIVTADTQKIDKKEQKFSFFKRLLRNLGYTVADKLIFKEPNDLVVGVSSSRAIPHPELITTTETIACDHFSFFRSPAGVSRMGEVMWKLVDEENSQA
;
A
#
# COMPACT_ATOMS: atom_id res chain seq x y z
N MET A 1 22.49 -27.67 21.47
CA MET A 1 21.29 -27.97 22.28
C MET A 1 21.09 -29.48 22.31
N ALA A 2 20.14 -30.02 23.08
CA ALA A 2 19.73 -31.42 22.91
C ALA A 2 18.86 -31.55 21.64
N LYS A 3 18.97 -32.67 20.91
CA LYS A 3 18.09 -32.94 19.76
C LYS A 3 16.62 -33.06 20.22
N LYS A 4 15.70 -32.43 19.48
CA LYS A 4 14.23 -32.59 19.62
C LYS A 4 13.86 -34.06 19.38
N LYS A 5 12.69 -34.52 19.82
CA LYS A 5 12.26 -35.93 19.68
C LYS A 5 10.98 -36.09 18.87
N LEU A 6 10.94 -37.21 18.14
CA LEU A 6 9.73 -37.72 17.50
C LEU A 6 9.32 -39.00 18.25
N TYR A 7 8.35 -38.91 19.14
CA TYR A 7 7.78 -40.05 19.86
C TYR A 7 6.75 -40.73 18.98
N ALA A 8 7.07 -41.92 18.48
CA ALA A 8 6.17 -42.71 17.63
C ALA A 8 5.66 -43.93 18.39
N PHE A 9 4.34 -44.06 18.57
CA PHE A 9 3.70 -45.26 19.09
C PHE A 9 2.94 -45.95 17.95
N LEU A 10 3.42 -47.12 17.52
CA LEU A 10 2.93 -47.84 16.36
C LEU A 10 2.27 -49.17 16.76
N VAL A 11 1.04 -49.40 16.32
CA VAL A 11 0.25 -50.60 16.63
C VAL A 11 -0.22 -51.26 15.35
N ALA A 12 0.05 -52.57 15.20
CA ALA A 12 -0.26 -53.33 14.00
C ALA A 12 -0.76 -54.74 14.32
N ILE A 13 -1.93 -55.11 13.78
CA ILE A 13 -2.59 -56.37 14.12
C ILE A 13 -3.08 -57.09 12.86
N ASP A 14 -2.38 -58.15 12.47
CA ASP A 14 -2.79 -59.09 11.43
C ASP A 14 -3.51 -60.31 12.02
N LYS A 15 -3.17 -60.69 13.26
CA LYS A 15 -3.67 -61.88 13.95
C LYS A 15 -4.53 -61.49 15.14
N TYR A 16 -5.71 -62.09 15.24
CA TYR A 16 -6.71 -61.80 16.26
C TYR A 16 -7.15 -63.05 17.02
N THR A 17 -7.73 -62.86 18.21
CA THR A 17 -8.47 -63.90 18.94
C THR A 17 -9.98 -63.78 18.70
N GLY A 18 -10.81 -64.51 19.46
CA GLY A 18 -12.27 -64.32 19.49
C GLY A 18 -13.05 -64.70 18.22
N GLY A 19 -12.40 -65.23 17.18
CA GLY A 19 -13.03 -65.58 15.90
C GLY A 19 -13.14 -64.41 14.91
N VAL A 20 -12.40 -63.32 15.13
CA VAL A 20 -12.18 -62.26 14.14
C VAL A 20 -11.28 -62.78 13.01
N SER A 21 -11.52 -62.32 11.77
CA SER A 21 -10.70 -62.68 10.61
C SER A 21 -9.25 -62.19 10.76
N PRO A 22 -8.26 -62.90 10.19
CA PRO A 22 -6.90 -62.37 10.07
C PRO A 22 -6.77 -61.39 8.90
N LEU A 23 -5.98 -60.34 9.09
CA LEU A 23 -5.43 -59.48 8.04
C LEU A 23 -4.02 -59.95 7.67
N ARG A 24 -3.41 -59.34 6.65
CA ARG A 24 -2.08 -59.72 6.13
C ARG A 24 -1.16 -58.54 5.82
N GLY A 25 -1.65 -57.30 5.82
CA GLY A 25 -0.87 -56.12 5.45
C GLY A 25 -0.52 -55.18 6.60
N CYS A 26 -1.04 -55.37 7.81
CA CYS A 26 -0.91 -54.39 8.89
C CYS A 26 0.52 -54.34 9.44
N VAL A 27 1.17 -55.48 9.69
CA VAL A 27 2.58 -55.50 10.10
C VAL A 27 3.50 -55.00 8.99
N ASN A 28 3.14 -55.16 7.72
CA ASN A 28 3.92 -54.62 6.59
C ASN A 28 3.82 -53.09 6.56
N ASP A 29 2.60 -52.54 6.66
CA ASP A 29 2.32 -51.10 6.69
C ASP A 29 3.02 -50.37 7.84
N MET A 30 2.91 -50.86 9.07
CA MET A 30 3.61 -50.26 10.21
C MET A 30 5.14 -50.40 10.09
N THR A 31 5.65 -51.46 9.46
CA THR A 31 7.09 -51.61 9.24
C THR A 31 7.58 -50.63 8.16
N ALA A 32 6.82 -50.46 7.07
CA ALA A 32 7.11 -49.44 6.05
C ALA A 32 7.05 -48.02 6.64
N PHE A 33 6.05 -47.71 7.48
CA PHE A 33 5.91 -46.41 8.13
C PHE A 33 7.05 -46.15 9.14
N LEU A 34 7.44 -47.15 9.94
CA LEU A 34 8.61 -47.08 10.82
C LEU A 34 9.89 -46.78 10.01
N ASN A 35 10.15 -47.56 8.95
CA ASN A 35 11.33 -47.39 8.10
C ASN A 35 11.37 -45.99 7.47
N TYR A 36 10.21 -45.43 7.08
CA TYR A 36 10.10 -44.05 6.62
C TYR A 36 10.46 -43.04 7.72
N LEU A 37 9.90 -43.17 8.93
CA LEU A 37 10.22 -42.27 10.06
C LEU A 37 11.71 -42.34 10.45
N GLU A 38 12.30 -43.53 10.49
CA GLU A 38 13.73 -43.75 10.75
C GLU A 38 14.59 -43.06 9.69
N LYS A 39 14.43 -43.44 8.42
CA LYS A 39 15.12 -42.89 7.23
C LYS A 39 15.16 -41.37 7.22
N GLN A 40 14.04 -40.72 7.51
CA GLN A 40 13.92 -39.27 7.45
C GLN A 40 14.46 -38.59 8.72
N SER A 41 14.29 -39.20 9.90
CA SER A 41 14.84 -38.66 11.16
C SER A 41 16.37 -38.58 11.16
N ASP A 42 17.04 -39.60 10.62
CA ASP A 42 18.51 -39.64 10.47
C ASP A 42 19.05 -38.67 9.42
N GLN A 43 18.21 -38.18 8.50
CA GLN A 43 18.62 -37.33 7.37
C GLN A 43 18.33 -35.83 7.56
N SER A 44 17.68 -35.42 8.67
CA SER A 44 17.40 -34.01 8.94
C SER A 44 18.58 -33.29 9.61
N ASP A 45 18.96 -32.11 9.10
CA ASP A 45 20.12 -31.37 9.60
C ASP A 45 19.88 -30.73 10.99
N GLU A 46 18.63 -30.40 11.34
CA GLU A 46 18.24 -30.09 12.73
C GLU A 46 18.09 -31.37 13.60
N GLY A 47 17.76 -32.50 12.97
CA GLY A 47 17.90 -33.82 13.56
C GLY A 47 16.93 -34.15 14.69
N TYR A 48 15.65 -34.33 14.40
CA TYR A 48 14.73 -34.98 15.36
C TYR A 48 15.21 -36.41 15.63
N LYS A 49 15.29 -36.81 16.89
CA LYS A 49 15.57 -38.20 17.27
C LYS A 49 14.25 -38.99 17.36
N LEU A 50 14.10 -40.01 16.52
CA LEU A 50 12.99 -40.96 16.66
C LEU A 50 13.09 -41.73 17.99
N VAL A 51 11.94 -41.92 18.63
CA VAL A 51 11.75 -42.77 19.81
C VAL A 51 10.55 -43.68 19.55
N PRO A 52 10.75 -44.87 18.96
CA PRO A 52 9.65 -45.77 18.62
C PRO A 52 9.24 -46.63 19.82
N HIS A 53 7.93 -46.79 20.00
CA HIS A 53 7.29 -47.82 20.81
C HIS A 53 6.34 -48.61 19.90
N ILE A 54 6.38 -49.94 19.97
CA ILE A 54 5.75 -50.80 18.94
C ILE A 54 5.03 -51.97 19.62
N LEU A 55 3.79 -52.23 19.22
CA LEU A 55 3.03 -53.43 19.58
C LEU A 55 2.56 -54.15 18.30
N LYS A 56 2.92 -55.43 18.14
CA LYS A 56 2.50 -56.26 17.00
C LYS A 56 1.66 -57.44 17.47
N ASN A 57 0.56 -57.73 16.77
CA ASN A 57 -0.29 -58.92 16.99
C ASN A 57 -0.65 -59.17 18.47
N ASP A 58 -0.20 -60.27 19.06
CA ASP A 58 -0.45 -60.72 20.44
C ASP A 58 0.04 -59.74 21.52
N GLN A 59 0.95 -58.84 21.17
CA GLN A 59 1.38 -57.75 22.04
C GLN A 59 0.35 -56.63 22.14
N ALA A 60 -0.48 -56.44 21.11
CA ALA A 60 -1.42 -55.34 20.96
C ALA A 60 -2.78 -55.62 21.64
N THR A 61 -2.73 -56.04 22.91
CA THR A 61 -3.92 -56.15 23.76
C THR A 61 -4.46 -54.76 24.13
N LYS A 62 -5.75 -54.65 24.44
CA LYS A 62 -6.36 -53.39 24.90
C LYS A 62 -5.58 -52.76 26.06
N GLN A 63 -5.18 -53.59 27.03
CA GLN A 63 -4.42 -53.18 28.20
C GLN A 63 -2.99 -52.72 27.88
N ASN A 64 -2.34 -53.31 26.87
CA ASN A 64 -1.02 -52.85 26.43
C ASN A 64 -1.11 -51.57 25.60
N ILE A 65 -2.17 -51.39 24.80
CA ILE A 65 -2.41 -50.16 24.05
C ILE A 65 -2.66 -48.99 25.01
N ILE A 66 -3.53 -49.16 26.02
CA ILE A 66 -3.75 -48.17 27.10
C ILE A 66 -2.43 -47.79 27.78
N LYS A 67 -1.58 -48.76 28.13
CA LYS A 67 -0.26 -48.49 28.75
C LYS A 67 0.72 -47.81 27.78
N GLY A 68 0.65 -48.11 26.48
CA GLY A 68 1.52 -47.55 25.47
C GLY A 68 1.34 -46.04 25.25
N PHE A 69 0.16 -45.48 25.52
CA PHE A 69 -0.05 -44.02 25.49
C PHE A 69 0.83 -43.25 26.48
N LYS A 70 1.32 -43.90 27.55
CA LYS A 70 2.29 -43.29 28.48
C LYS A 70 3.63 -42.93 27.84
N HIS A 71 3.93 -43.47 26.66
CA HIS A 71 5.07 -43.08 25.82
C HIS A 71 5.12 -41.56 25.56
N PHE A 72 3.94 -40.92 25.45
CA PHE A 72 3.81 -39.49 25.19
C PHE A 72 3.94 -38.61 26.44
N GLU A 73 3.93 -39.19 27.66
CA GLU A 73 4.04 -38.40 28.91
C GLU A 73 5.34 -37.57 28.96
N ALA A 74 6.40 -38.07 28.31
CA ALA A 74 7.74 -37.49 28.27
C ALA A 74 7.98 -36.46 27.15
N ALA A 75 6.95 -36.11 26.36
CA ALA A 75 7.04 -35.12 25.29
C ALA A 75 6.97 -33.67 25.81
N LYS A 76 7.74 -32.78 25.19
CA LYS A 76 7.76 -31.32 25.44
C LYS A 76 7.13 -30.56 24.27
N ALA A 77 6.91 -29.25 24.44
CA ALA A 77 6.29 -28.39 23.43
C ALA A 77 6.99 -28.37 22.05
N GLU A 78 8.30 -28.65 21.99
CA GLU A 78 9.06 -28.77 20.73
C GLU A 78 9.26 -30.22 20.25
N ASP A 79 8.72 -31.21 20.97
CA ASP A 79 8.71 -32.61 20.52
C ASP A 79 7.44 -32.88 19.69
N VAL A 80 7.49 -33.92 18.87
CA VAL A 80 6.37 -34.38 18.05
C VAL A 80 5.93 -35.78 18.49
N CYS A 81 4.62 -36.00 18.54
CA CYS A 81 3.99 -37.26 18.90
C CYS A 81 3.19 -37.81 17.71
N VAL A 82 3.36 -39.09 17.40
CA VAL A 82 2.50 -39.81 16.45
C VAL A 82 2.01 -41.12 17.05
N PHE A 83 0.69 -41.31 17.08
CA PHE A 83 0.04 -42.60 17.28
C PHE A 83 -0.41 -43.14 15.91
N PHE A 84 -0.02 -44.37 15.59
CA PHE A 84 -0.36 -45.04 14.34
C PHE A 84 -1.02 -46.38 14.65
N PHE A 85 -2.23 -46.61 14.13
CA PHE A 85 -2.94 -47.88 14.21
C PHE A 85 -3.26 -48.41 12.81
N CYS A 86 -2.98 -49.69 12.58
CA CYS A 86 -3.48 -50.42 11.42
C CYS A 86 -4.04 -51.79 11.83
N GLY A 87 -5.24 -52.09 11.34
CA GLY A 87 -5.99 -53.29 11.73
C GLY A 87 -7.48 -53.15 11.50
N HIS A 88 -8.25 -54.11 12.00
CA HIS A 88 -9.71 -54.04 12.02
C HIS A 88 -10.22 -52.92 12.94
N GLY A 89 -11.15 -52.11 12.41
CA GLY A 89 -12.12 -51.37 13.21
C GLY A 89 -13.45 -52.12 13.32
N SER A 90 -14.30 -51.70 14.24
CA SER A 90 -15.61 -52.29 14.55
C SER A 90 -16.52 -51.25 15.21
N ARG A 91 -17.81 -51.55 15.32
CA ARG A 91 -18.80 -50.73 16.03
C ARG A 91 -19.30 -51.49 17.27
N ILE A 92 -19.67 -50.79 18.33
CA ILE A 92 -20.25 -51.38 19.56
C ILE A 92 -21.50 -50.59 19.94
N PRO A 93 -22.67 -51.21 20.18
CA PRO A 93 -23.85 -50.51 20.64
C PRO A 93 -23.60 -49.75 21.95
N THR A 94 -24.22 -48.59 22.13
CA THR A 94 -24.20 -47.88 23.40
C THR A 94 -25.52 -47.18 23.68
N LYS A 95 -25.78 -47.00 24.97
CA LYS A 95 -26.87 -46.19 25.52
C LYS A 95 -26.34 -45.09 26.45
N ASP A 96 -25.03 -45.08 26.72
CA ASP A 96 -24.43 -44.37 27.84
C ASP A 96 -23.78 -43.04 27.41
N PHE A 97 -23.51 -42.84 26.10
CA PHE A 97 -22.90 -41.61 25.58
C PHE A 97 -23.87 -40.81 24.70
N TRP A 98 -24.01 -39.50 24.94
CA TRP A 98 -24.91 -38.64 24.14
C TRP A 98 -24.33 -38.26 22.76
N GLU A 99 -23.03 -38.46 22.58
CA GLU A 99 -22.31 -38.29 21.30
C GLU A 99 -22.61 -39.40 20.29
N ALA A 100 -23.13 -40.54 20.74
CA ALA A 100 -23.43 -41.71 19.89
C ALA A 100 -24.82 -41.56 19.26
N HIS A 101 -24.96 -40.63 18.31
CA HIS A 101 -26.26 -40.22 17.76
C HIS A 101 -27.04 -41.34 17.02
N ASP A 102 -26.38 -42.42 16.60
CA ASP A 102 -27.02 -43.62 16.03
C ASP A 102 -27.07 -44.82 17.00
N GLY A 103 -26.74 -44.60 18.28
CA GLY A 103 -26.68 -45.63 19.31
C GLY A 103 -25.44 -46.54 19.23
N MET A 104 -24.38 -46.13 18.54
CA MET A 104 -23.14 -46.91 18.38
C MET A 104 -21.90 -46.07 18.74
N ASN A 105 -20.97 -46.66 19.48
CA ASN A 105 -19.59 -46.20 19.58
C ASN A 105 -18.75 -46.84 18.45
N GLU A 106 -17.78 -46.09 17.94
CA GLU A 106 -16.71 -46.63 17.09
C GLU A 106 -15.64 -47.31 17.95
N ALA A 107 -14.92 -48.29 17.40
CA ALA A 107 -13.86 -48.98 18.14
C ALA A 107 -12.74 -49.51 17.23
N ILE A 108 -11.51 -49.52 17.75
CA ILE A 108 -10.46 -50.38 17.19
C ILE A 108 -10.56 -51.77 17.82
N VAL A 109 -10.34 -52.80 17.01
CA VAL A 109 -10.22 -54.18 17.47
C VAL A 109 -8.78 -54.40 17.88
N CYS A 110 -8.56 -54.65 19.18
CA CYS A 110 -7.28 -55.08 19.74
C CYS A 110 -7.14 -56.61 19.60
N TYR A 111 -6.03 -57.19 20.06
CA TYR A 111 -5.81 -58.64 19.99
C TYR A 111 -6.86 -59.46 20.78
N ASP A 112 -7.30 -58.93 21.91
CA ASP A 112 -8.08 -59.60 22.97
C ASP A 112 -9.47 -58.98 23.24
N ALA A 113 -9.67 -57.71 22.87
CA ALA A 113 -10.86 -56.93 23.17
C ALA A 113 -11.01 -55.76 22.17
N CYS A 114 -11.99 -54.88 22.37
CA CYS A 114 -12.12 -53.62 21.62
C CYS A 114 -11.87 -52.40 22.53
N LEU A 115 -11.20 -51.38 21.99
CA LEU A 115 -11.01 -50.06 22.62
C LEU A 115 -11.88 -49.06 21.86
N VAL A 116 -12.87 -48.45 22.53
CA VAL A 116 -13.80 -47.53 21.85
C VAL A 116 -13.20 -46.13 21.66
N ASP A 117 -13.76 -45.36 20.73
CA ASP A 117 -13.43 -43.96 20.48
C ASP A 117 -13.48 -43.11 21.75
N LYS A 118 -14.45 -43.36 22.66
CA LYS A 118 -14.57 -42.65 23.94
C LYS A 118 -13.43 -42.95 24.93
N GLU A 119 -12.79 -44.11 24.83
CA GLU A 119 -11.60 -44.46 25.60
C GLU A 119 -10.34 -43.88 24.94
N MET A 120 -10.28 -43.94 23.61
CA MET A 120 -9.22 -43.32 22.81
C MET A 120 -9.15 -41.81 23.04
N ALA A 121 -10.31 -41.14 23.11
CA ALA A 121 -10.42 -39.71 23.41
C ALA A 121 -9.90 -39.37 24.82
N CYS A 122 -10.16 -40.22 25.82
CA CYS A 122 -9.55 -40.09 27.15
C CYS A 122 -8.02 -40.21 27.09
N LEU A 123 -7.48 -41.21 26.39
CA LEU A 123 -6.04 -41.43 26.25
C LEU A 123 -5.34 -40.28 25.51
N ILE A 124 -5.95 -39.75 24.44
CA ILE A 124 -5.44 -38.59 23.70
C ILE A 124 -5.56 -37.30 24.54
N HIS A 125 -6.63 -37.15 25.34
CA HIS A 125 -6.75 -36.05 26.28
C HIS A 125 -5.63 -36.07 27.32
N GLU A 126 -5.36 -37.20 27.99
CA GLU A 126 -4.26 -37.31 28.96
C GLU A 126 -2.87 -37.10 28.31
N ALA A 127 -2.69 -37.54 27.07
CA ALA A 127 -1.45 -37.33 26.31
C ALA A 127 -1.26 -35.86 25.87
N THR A 128 -2.31 -35.11 25.60
CA THR A 128 -2.25 -33.70 25.13
C THR A 128 -2.50 -32.65 26.22
N ALA A 129 -3.08 -33.02 27.36
CA ALA A 129 -3.40 -32.10 28.45
C ALA A 129 -2.15 -31.37 28.97
N ASN A 130 -2.19 -30.04 28.93
CA ASN A 130 -1.09 -29.13 29.31
C ASN A 130 0.21 -29.33 28.49
N ARG A 131 0.13 -29.86 27.26
CA ARG A 131 1.25 -29.98 26.33
C ARG A 131 0.93 -29.29 25.00
N GLU A 132 1.86 -28.47 24.52
CA GLU A 132 1.80 -27.83 23.19
C GLU A 132 2.53 -28.65 22.11
N ALA A 133 2.92 -29.90 22.42
CA ALA A 133 3.54 -30.82 21.48
C ALA A 133 2.61 -31.11 20.29
N HIS A 134 3.15 -31.17 19.08
CA HIS A 134 2.35 -31.55 17.91
C HIS A 134 1.94 -33.03 17.99
N PHE A 135 0.65 -33.31 17.92
CA PHE A 135 0.11 -34.67 18.10
C PHE A 135 -0.68 -35.12 16.86
N LEU A 136 -0.22 -36.19 16.23
CA LEU A 136 -0.87 -36.85 15.10
C LEU A 136 -1.43 -38.22 15.51
N VAL A 137 -2.66 -38.51 15.10
CA VAL A 137 -3.27 -39.84 15.09
C VAL A 137 -3.44 -40.28 13.63
N VAL A 138 -3.05 -41.52 13.31
CA VAL A 138 -3.17 -42.12 11.97
C VAL A 138 -3.89 -43.46 12.08
N MET A 139 -4.99 -43.63 11.35
CA MET A 139 -5.94 -44.74 11.52
C MET A 139 -6.21 -45.47 10.20
N ASP A 140 -5.48 -46.56 9.96
CA ASP A 140 -5.67 -47.47 8.81
C ASP A 140 -6.61 -48.64 9.20
N CYS A 141 -7.89 -48.28 9.38
CA CYS A 141 -8.98 -49.17 9.81
C CYS A 141 -10.36 -48.67 9.32
N CYS A 142 -11.37 -49.55 9.26
CA CYS A 142 -12.75 -49.18 8.91
C CYS A 142 -13.59 -48.72 10.09
N HIS A 143 -14.47 -47.74 9.86
CA HIS A 143 -15.57 -47.38 10.78
C HIS A 143 -16.94 -47.97 10.34
N SER A 144 -17.09 -48.35 9.07
CA SER A 144 -18.33 -48.96 8.59
C SER A 144 -18.45 -50.44 8.94
N GLY A 145 -19.54 -50.81 9.62
CA GLY A 145 -19.90 -52.20 9.93
C GLY A 145 -20.52 -52.96 8.75
N GLY A 146 -20.13 -52.62 7.50
CA GLY A 146 -20.74 -53.12 6.27
C GLY A 146 -20.10 -54.41 5.77
N ASN A 147 -20.85 -55.51 5.77
CA ASN A 147 -20.42 -56.78 5.18
C ASN A 147 -20.79 -56.87 3.69
N THR A 148 -20.31 -55.91 2.88
CA THR A 148 -20.41 -55.95 1.41
C THR A 148 -19.42 -56.95 0.83
N ARG A 149 -19.85 -57.67 -0.22
CA ARG A 149 -18.94 -58.51 -1.02
C ARG A 149 -18.11 -57.61 -1.95
N ASP A 150 -16.94 -57.17 -1.49
CA ASP A 150 -15.87 -56.71 -2.39
C ASP A 150 -15.37 -57.90 -3.26
N ASP A 151 -14.71 -57.58 -4.37
CA ASP A 151 -14.14 -58.57 -5.29
C ASP A 151 -12.96 -59.35 -4.69
N ARG A 152 -12.68 -60.53 -5.26
CA ARG A 152 -11.84 -61.61 -4.67
C ARG A 152 -10.38 -61.25 -4.35
N GLU A 153 -9.90 -60.08 -4.75
CA GLU A 153 -8.50 -59.68 -4.65
C GLU A 153 -8.26 -58.61 -3.55
N VAL A 154 -9.32 -58.02 -2.98
CA VAL A 154 -9.23 -56.91 -2.01
C VAL A 154 -9.89 -57.28 -0.68
N THR A 155 -9.27 -56.92 0.45
CA THR A 155 -9.75 -57.24 1.81
C THR A 155 -10.05 -55.96 2.61
N SER A 156 -11.31 -55.76 3.02
CA SER A 156 -11.72 -54.61 3.84
C SER A 156 -11.32 -54.79 5.32
N ARG A 157 -10.72 -53.77 5.93
CA ARG A 157 -10.22 -53.73 7.34
C ARG A 157 -11.34 -53.47 8.36
N THR A 158 -12.44 -54.20 8.25
CA THR A 158 -13.62 -54.12 9.13
C THR A 158 -13.93 -55.46 9.81
N SER A 159 -14.40 -55.42 11.05
CA SER A 159 -14.90 -56.59 11.79
C SER A 159 -16.40 -56.45 12.07
N LYS A 160 -17.07 -57.55 12.40
CA LYS A 160 -18.48 -57.53 12.79
C LYS A 160 -18.65 -56.71 14.09
N PRO A 161 -19.73 -55.91 14.22
CA PRO A 161 -20.02 -55.19 15.45
C PRO A 161 -20.09 -56.12 16.68
N ASN A 162 -19.42 -55.73 17.76
CA ASN A 162 -19.49 -56.49 19.02
C ASN A 162 -20.89 -56.30 19.63
N SER A 163 -21.65 -57.38 19.76
CA SER A 163 -23.04 -57.35 20.24
C SER A 163 -23.18 -57.21 21.77
N TYR A 164 -22.08 -57.25 22.52
CA TYR A 164 -22.06 -57.16 23.99
C TYR A 164 -21.27 -55.93 24.44
N PRO A 165 -21.93 -54.79 24.69
CA PRO A 165 -21.26 -53.61 25.22
C PRO A 165 -20.95 -53.78 26.72
N PRO A 166 -19.79 -53.27 27.20
CA PRO A 166 -19.57 -53.08 28.63
C PRO A 166 -20.44 -51.94 29.16
N SER A 167 -20.69 -51.93 30.47
CA SER A 167 -21.30 -50.77 31.15
C SER A 167 -20.31 -49.60 31.25
N ILE A 168 -20.79 -48.41 31.63
CA ILE A 168 -19.96 -47.20 31.66
C ILE A 168 -18.70 -47.34 32.55
N GLU A 169 -18.80 -48.12 33.63
CA GLU A 169 -17.70 -48.41 34.56
C GLU A 169 -16.57 -49.25 33.93
N GLY A 170 -16.85 -49.91 32.80
CA GLY A 170 -15.88 -50.75 32.07
C GLY A 170 -15.04 -50.00 31.02
N TYR A 171 -15.24 -48.69 30.83
CA TYR A 171 -14.44 -47.88 29.91
C TYR A 171 -13.30 -47.15 30.63
N TYR A 172 -12.10 -47.18 30.02
CA TYR A 172 -10.97 -46.36 30.46
C TYR A 172 -11.33 -44.86 30.49
N GLY A 173 -11.06 -44.20 31.61
CA GLY A 173 -11.41 -42.79 31.86
C GLY A 173 -12.53 -42.63 32.89
N PHE A 174 -13.30 -43.67 33.21
CA PHE A 174 -14.40 -43.59 34.18
C PHE A 174 -13.90 -43.49 35.63
N GLU A 175 -13.02 -44.40 36.08
CA GLU A 175 -12.39 -44.34 37.40
C GLU A 175 -11.53 -43.08 37.59
N GLN A 176 -11.03 -42.53 36.49
CA GLN A 176 -10.23 -41.31 36.42
C GLN A 176 -11.09 -40.03 36.45
N GLY A 177 -12.43 -40.14 36.37
CA GLY A 177 -13.35 -39.01 36.39
C GLY A 177 -13.30 -38.11 35.14
N LEU A 178 -12.80 -38.63 34.01
CA LEU A 178 -12.60 -37.86 32.78
C LEU A 178 -13.92 -37.60 32.01
N TYR A 179 -14.90 -38.48 32.15
CA TYR A 179 -16.20 -38.36 31.49
C TYR A 179 -17.08 -37.30 32.15
N LYS A 180 -17.59 -36.36 31.36
CA LYS A 180 -18.61 -35.41 31.80
C LYS A 180 -19.99 -36.06 31.72
N ARG A 181 -20.84 -35.84 32.73
CA ARG A 181 -22.21 -36.37 32.78
C ARG A 181 -23.23 -35.24 32.60
N ASN A 182 -24.29 -35.45 31.81
CA ASN A 182 -25.36 -34.47 31.61
C ASN A 182 -26.55 -34.68 32.58
N GLU A 183 -27.54 -33.79 32.52
CA GLU A 183 -28.76 -33.85 33.35
C GLU A 183 -29.62 -35.10 33.08
N GLU A 184 -29.59 -35.62 31.86
CA GLU A 184 -30.25 -36.86 31.44
C GLU A 184 -29.51 -38.12 31.95
N GLY A 185 -28.31 -37.94 32.51
CA GLY A 185 -27.50 -38.99 33.11
C GLY A 185 -26.57 -39.73 32.14
N LEU A 186 -26.51 -39.31 30.88
CA LEU A 186 -25.58 -39.76 29.83
C LEU A 186 -24.19 -39.13 30.02
N TYR A 187 -23.20 -39.62 29.26
CA TYR A 187 -21.79 -39.23 29.34
C TYR A 187 -21.21 -38.66 28.03
N SER A 188 -20.11 -37.92 28.13
CA SER A 188 -19.30 -37.39 27.03
C SER A 188 -17.81 -37.49 27.35
N ALA A 189 -17.01 -37.79 26.32
CA ALA A 189 -15.57 -37.94 26.42
C ALA A 189 -14.85 -36.57 26.41
N PRO A 190 -13.72 -36.42 27.13
CA PRO A 190 -12.89 -35.25 26.96
C PRO A 190 -12.26 -35.24 25.57
N GLN A 191 -11.97 -34.04 25.04
CA GLN A 191 -11.26 -33.87 23.79
C GLN A 191 -9.79 -33.53 24.05
N GLY A 192 -8.90 -33.88 23.12
CA GLY A 192 -7.47 -33.54 23.15
C GLY A 192 -7.04 -32.79 21.89
N LYS A 193 -6.01 -31.95 21.98
CA LYS A 193 -5.52 -31.12 20.88
C LYS A 193 -4.65 -31.97 19.94
N HIS A 194 -5.22 -32.43 18.83
CA HIS A 194 -4.56 -33.33 17.87
C HIS A 194 -5.11 -33.20 16.45
N LEU A 195 -4.36 -33.70 15.47
CA LEU A 195 -4.87 -34.05 14.15
C LEU A 195 -5.15 -35.56 14.08
N ASN A 196 -6.24 -35.96 13.43
CA ASN A 196 -6.58 -37.35 13.17
C ASN A 196 -6.70 -37.57 11.66
N PHE A 197 -5.95 -38.53 11.11
CA PHE A 197 -5.92 -38.84 9.68
C PHE A 197 -6.39 -40.29 9.46
N ALA A 198 -7.64 -40.43 9.03
CA ALA A 198 -8.31 -41.71 8.85
C ALA A 198 -8.24 -42.20 7.39
N ALA A 199 -8.12 -43.53 7.22
CA ALA A 199 -7.97 -44.16 5.91
C ALA A 199 -9.25 -44.19 5.04
N CYS A 200 -10.43 -44.06 5.64
CA CYS A 200 -11.71 -44.05 4.93
C CYS A 200 -12.74 -43.13 5.63
N ARG A 201 -13.63 -42.52 4.85
CA ARG A 201 -14.84 -41.85 5.38
C ARG A 201 -15.76 -42.86 6.10
N ASN A 202 -16.63 -42.39 6.98
CA ASN A 202 -17.51 -43.24 7.80
C ASN A 202 -18.48 -44.15 7.00
N TYR A 203 -18.83 -43.80 5.76
CA TYR A 203 -19.64 -44.63 4.84
C TYR A 203 -18.80 -45.50 3.88
N GLN A 204 -17.49 -45.60 4.08
CA GLN A 204 -16.54 -46.32 3.21
C GLN A 204 -15.75 -47.37 4.01
N THR A 205 -14.93 -48.18 3.32
CA THR A 205 -14.01 -49.13 3.95
C THR A 205 -12.55 -48.83 3.60
N ALA A 206 -11.67 -48.90 4.60
CA ALA A 206 -10.23 -49.01 4.41
C ALA A 206 -9.88 -50.43 3.94
N LYS A 207 -9.01 -50.56 2.95
CA LYS A 207 -8.75 -51.82 2.24
C LYS A 207 -7.27 -52.17 2.18
N GLU A 208 -6.96 -53.46 2.24
CA GLU A 208 -5.65 -54.01 1.88
C GLU A 208 -5.72 -54.88 0.62
N THR A 209 -4.65 -54.81 -0.17
CA THR A 209 -4.49 -55.48 -1.48
C THR A 209 -3.00 -55.77 -1.71
N LEU A 210 -2.65 -56.45 -2.82
CA LEU A 210 -1.27 -56.63 -3.25
C LEU A 210 -0.73 -55.31 -3.83
N ILE A 211 0.33 -54.75 -3.23
CA ILE A 211 1.00 -53.54 -3.72
C ILE A 211 2.49 -53.87 -3.88
N GLY A 212 2.96 -53.87 -5.13
CA GLY A 212 4.28 -54.37 -5.48
C GLY A 212 4.38 -55.89 -5.28
N GLN A 213 5.08 -56.32 -4.23
CA GLN A 213 5.25 -57.75 -3.89
C GLN A 213 4.65 -58.13 -2.53
N GLU A 214 4.09 -57.18 -1.79
CA GLU A 214 3.56 -57.39 -0.44
C GLU A 214 2.08 -57.03 -0.35
N ILE A 215 1.34 -57.68 0.56
CA ILE A 215 -0.01 -57.23 0.90
C ILE A 215 0.11 -56.00 1.81
N ARG A 216 -0.59 -54.92 1.47
CA ARG A 216 -0.51 -53.62 2.14
C ARG A 216 -1.83 -52.87 2.08
N GLY A 217 -2.04 -51.96 3.02
CA GLY A 217 -3.17 -51.04 3.05
C GLY A 217 -3.04 -49.97 1.98
N ALA A 218 -4.11 -49.74 1.23
CA ALA A 218 -4.13 -48.73 0.18
C ALA A 218 -3.82 -47.32 0.73
N PHE A 219 -4.26 -47.02 1.95
CA PHE A 219 -3.97 -45.75 2.62
C PHE A 219 -2.52 -45.64 3.07
N THR A 220 -2.01 -46.53 3.94
CA THR A 220 -0.60 -46.40 4.39
C THR A 220 0.39 -46.52 3.24
N SER A 221 0.07 -47.24 2.16
CA SER A 221 0.91 -47.24 0.95
C SER A 221 0.87 -45.89 0.24
N SER A 222 -0.32 -45.36 -0.07
CA SER A 222 -0.50 -44.06 -0.72
C SER A 222 0.07 -42.90 0.10
N LEU A 223 0.01 -42.99 1.44
CA LEU A 223 0.58 -42.01 2.38
C LEU A 223 2.10 -41.96 2.30
N ILE A 224 2.76 -43.12 2.44
CA ILE A 224 4.23 -43.19 2.33
C ILE A 224 4.68 -42.81 0.91
N GLU A 225 3.95 -43.24 -0.12
CA GLU A 225 4.27 -42.90 -1.51
C GLU A 225 4.10 -41.40 -1.79
N ALA A 226 3.04 -40.75 -1.31
CA ALA A 226 2.87 -39.30 -1.42
C ALA A 226 3.99 -38.54 -0.70
N LEU A 227 4.40 -39.01 0.49
CA LEU A 227 5.49 -38.44 1.27
C LEU A 227 6.87 -38.61 0.58
N ASP A 228 7.19 -39.79 0.04
CA ASP A 228 8.47 -40.06 -0.62
C ASP A 228 8.55 -39.51 -2.07
N THR A 229 7.42 -39.24 -2.74
CA THR A 229 7.41 -38.70 -4.13
C THR A 229 7.31 -37.17 -4.21
N THR A 230 6.98 -36.48 -3.11
CA THR A 230 6.83 -35.02 -3.11
C THR A 230 8.06 -34.32 -2.52
N GLN A 231 8.35 -33.12 -3.03
CA GLN A 231 9.59 -32.39 -2.77
C GLN A 231 9.39 -31.05 -2.06
N ILE A 232 8.13 -30.68 -1.82
CA ILE A 232 7.75 -29.54 -0.98
C ILE A 232 7.23 -30.08 0.36
N PRO A 233 7.41 -29.38 1.49
CA PRO A 233 6.93 -29.84 2.79
C PRO A 233 5.39 -29.79 2.87
N LEU A 234 4.73 -30.87 2.45
CA LEU A 234 3.27 -30.98 2.36
C LEU A 234 2.57 -30.67 3.67
N SER A 235 1.49 -29.88 3.62
CA SER A 235 0.53 -29.78 4.71
C SER A 235 -0.26 -31.09 4.88
N TYR A 236 -1.02 -31.23 5.97
CA TYR A 236 -1.92 -32.36 6.11
C TYR A 236 -3.10 -32.33 5.12
N LEU A 237 -3.52 -31.15 4.64
CA LEU A 237 -4.52 -31.01 3.58
C LEU A 237 -3.97 -31.45 2.22
N ASP A 238 -2.74 -31.06 1.87
CA ASP A 238 -2.06 -31.56 0.66
C ASP A 238 -2.00 -33.09 0.65
N LEU A 239 -1.69 -33.68 1.81
CA LEU A 239 -1.66 -35.13 1.97
C LEU A 239 -3.04 -35.74 1.81
N GLU A 240 -4.10 -35.19 2.40
CA GLU A 240 -5.46 -35.71 2.24
C GLU A 240 -5.87 -35.81 0.76
N SER A 241 -5.69 -34.73 -0.01
CA SER A 241 -5.97 -34.73 -1.46
C SER A 241 -5.08 -35.72 -2.24
N ARG A 242 -3.76 -35.69 -2.04
CA ARG A 242 -2.81 -36.53 -2.80
C ARG A 242 -2.96 -38.01 -2.48
N VAL A 243 -3.11 -38.36 -1.21
CA VAL A 243 -3.36 -39.74 -0.76
C VAL A 243 -4.72 -40.21 -1.25
N GLY A 244 -5.73 -39.33 -1.27
CA GLY A 244 -7.03 -39.61 -1.88
C GLY A 244 -6.92 -39.99 -3.35
N ARG A 245 -6.19 -39.21 -4.17
CA ARG A 245 -5.99 -39.50 -5.61
C ARG A 245 -5.15 -40.75 -5.86
N LYS A 246 -4.13 -41.03 -5.04
CA LYS A 246 -3.37 -42.30 -5.12
C LYS A 246 -4.23 -43.52 -4.77
N ILE A 247 -5.12 -43.42 -3.78
CA ILE A 247 -6.04 -44.50 -3.42
C ILE A 247 -7.02 -44.84 -4.56
N ASP A 248 -7.53 -43.84 -5.30
CA ASP A 248 -8.44 -44.09 -6.46
C ASP A 248 -7.84 -45.08 -7.47
N ASN A 249 -6.53 -44.99 -7.70
CA ASN A 249 -5.79 -45.83 -8.64
C ASN A 249 -5.52 -47.26 -8.12
N ILE A 250 -5.82 -47.53 -6.84
CA ILE A 250 -5.53 -48.80 -6.16
C ILE A 250 -6.83 -49.52 -5.74
N VAL A 251 -7.82 -48.81 -5.19
CA VAL A 251 -9.10 -49.36 -4.73
C VAL A 251 -10.26 -48.37 -4.86
N GLY A 252 -11.37 -48.84 -5.42
CA GLY A 252 -12.64 -48.09 -5.43
C GLY A 252 -13.32 -48.00 -4.05
N ASN A 253 -14.05 -46.91 -3.84
CA ASN A 253 -14.85 -46.60 -2.65
C ASN A 253 -14.05 -46.41 -1.34
N GLN A 254 -12.82 -45.89 -1.42
CA GLN A 254 -12.04 -45.44 -0.27
C GLN A 254 -11.51 -44.01 -0.51
N ARG A 255 -11.84 -43.07 0.38
CA ARG A 255 -11.27 -41.71 0.46
C ARG A 255 -10.78 -41.48 1.88
N PRO A 256 -9.54 -40.99 2.10
CA PRO A 256 -9.08 -40.66 3.43
C PRO A 256 -9.86 -39.45 3.97
N GLN A 257 -9.75 -39.20 5.26
CA GLN A 257 -10.35 -38.05 5.90
C GLN A 257 -9.47 -37.47 7.01
N LEU A 258 -9.22 -36.16 6.97
CA LEU A 258 -8.52 -35.43 8.02
C LEU A 258 -9.51 -34.74 8.96
N PHE A 259 -9.22 -34.77 10.26
CA PHE A 259 -9.93 -34.03 11.30
C PHE A 259 -8.93 -33.26 12.18
N ALA A 260 -9.34 -32.10 12.67
CA ALA A 260 -8.53 -31.24 13.54
C ALA A 260 -9.28 -30.88 14.82
N THR A 261 -8.79 -31.33 15.96
CA THR A 261 -9.49 -31.26 17.25
C THR A 261 -8.91 -30.17 18.15
N MET A 262 -9.78 -29.44 18.87
CA MET A 262 -9.41 -28.34 19.77
C MET A 262 -8.48 -27.27 19.15
N GLY A 263 -8.69 -26.92 17.88
CA GLY A 263 -7.91 -25.89 17.21
C GLY A 263 -6.48 -26.30 16.85
N ALA A 264 -6.21 -27.60 16.72
CA ALA A 264 -5.07 -28.06 15.94
C ALA A 264 -5.14 -27.51 14.50
N ASN A 265 -4.00 -27.19 13.90
CA ASN A 265 -3.93 -26.57 12.58
C ASN A 265 -3.56 -27.61 11.51
N PRO A 266 -4.44 -27.92 10.52
CA PRO A 266 -4.12 -28.88 9.45
C PRO A 266 -3.22 -28.29 8.35
N ASN A 267 -3.07 -26.96 8.29
CA ASN A 267 -2.28 -26.25 7.27
C ASN A 267 -0.77 -26.35 7.53
N ILE A 268 -0.34 -26.89 8.68
CA ILE A 268 1.09 -27.13 8.98
C ILE A 268 1.61 -28.34 8.23
N THR A 269 2.91 -28.33 7.94
CA THR A 269 3.64 -29.46 7.35
C THR A 269 3.45 -30.75 8.15
N PHE A 270 3.47 -31.89 7.46
CA PHE A 270 3.49 -33.23 8.07
C PHE A 270 4.49 -33.33 9.24
N LEU A 271 4.00 -33.85 10.36
CA LEU A 271 4.72 -33.94 11.64
C LEU A 271 5.34 -32.60 12.09
N GLY A 272 4.68 -31.48 11.81
CA GLY A 272 5.14 -30.13 12.18
C GLY A 272 6.43 -29.70 11.47
N GLY A 273 6.78 -30.33 10.34
CA GLY A 273 8.07 -30.12 9.68
C GLY A 273 9.24 -30.86 10.31
N ALA A 274 9.01 -31.75 11.29
CA ALA A 274 10.05 -32.61 11.85
C ALA A 274 10.68 -33.58 10.85
N ILE A 275 9.98 -33.83 9.73
CA ILE A 275 10.46 -34.53 8.55
C ILE A 275 10.23 -33.59 7.36
N LEU A 276 11.32 -33.20 6.69
CA LEU A 276 11.30 -32.43 5.45
C LEU A 276 11.73 -33.36 4.29
N PRO A 277 10.99 -33.42 3.19
CA PRO A 277 11.38 -34.24 2.05
C PRO A 277 12.66 -33.71 1.38
N LYS A 278 13.53 -34.60 0.90
CA LYS A 278 14.71 -34.25 0.10
C LYS A 278 14.42 -34.46 -1.38
N ASN A 279 14.54 -33.38 -2.16
CA ASN A 279 14.24 -33.32 -3.59
C ASN A 279 14.80 -34.49 -4.41
N ARG A 280 13.93 -35.26 -5.05
CA ARG A 280 14.26 -36.18 -6.16
C ARG A 280 13.20 -36.12 -7.25
N PHE A 281 13.50 -35.36 -8.31
CA PHE A 281 12.92 -35.68 -9.61
C PHE A 281 13.71 -36.87 -10.18
N PHE A 282 13.06 -37.71 -10.96
CA PHE A 282 13.74 -38.78 -11.70
C PHE A 282 13.10 -39.00 -13.07
N VAL A 283 13.91 -39.53 -13.98
CA VAL A 283 13.52 -39.94 -15.33
C VAL A 283 13.56 -41.46 -15.43
N TYR A 284 12.49 -42.07 -15.94
CA TYR A 284 12.28 -43.51 -16.06
C TYR A 284 11.76 -43.89 -17.44
N TRP A 285 11.92 -45.16 -17.84
CA TRP A 285 11.33 -45.68 -19.08
C TRP A 285 9.89 -46.13 -18.83
N ASN A 286 8.95 -45.60 -19.62
CA ASN A 286 7.58 -46.07 -19.66
C ASN A 286 7.42 -47.05 -20.82
N ASP A 287 7.16 -48.33 -20.50
CA ASP A 287 7.08 -49.38 -21.51
C ASP A 287 5.71 -49.47 -22.21
N ASP A 288 4.66 -48.82 -21.69
CA ASP A 288 3.37 -48.72 -22.40
C ASP A 288 3.45 -47.63 -23.49
N ASN A 289 4.01 -46.46 -23.14
CA ASN A 289 4.15 -45.32 -24.05
C ASN A 289 5.44 -45.36 -24.89
N LYS A 290 6.30 -46.36 -24.68
CA LYS A 290 7.63 -46.54 -25.32
C LYS A 290 8.47 -45.24 -25.32
N SER A 291 8.51 -44.55 -24.19
CA SER A 291 9.16 -43.25 -24.05
C SER A 291 9.86 -43.08 -22.70
N TRP A 292 10.76 -42.11 -22.62
CA TRP A 292 11.32 -41.65 -21.35
C TRP A 292 10.40 -40.61 -20.73
N GLU A 293 10.10 -40.78 -19.44
CA GLU A 293 9.17 -39.94 -18.69
C GLU A 293 9.84 -39.38 -17.44
N LEU A 294 9.64 -38.09 -17.19
CA LEU A 294 9.96 -37.37 -15.98
C LEU A 294 8.79 -37.48 -15.01
N ASN A 295 9.06 -37.76 -13.72
CA ASN A 295 8.07 -37.79 -12.64
C ASN A 295 7.51 -36.41 -12.22
N ALA A 296 7.47 -35.45 -13.15
CA ALA A 296 6.98 -34.09 -12.95
C ALA A 296 6.30 -33.57 -14.22
N GLY A 297 5.25 -32.77 -14.03
CA GLY A 297 4.32 -32.29 -15.07
C GLY A 297 3.89 -30.85 -14.82
N SER A 298 2.80 -30.40 -15.42
CA SER A 298 2.30 -29.02 -15.29
C SER A 298 1.94 -28.66 -13.84
N TYR A 299 1.44 -29.62 -13.05
CA TYR A 299 1.24 -29.48 -11.61
C TYR A 299 2.55 -29.18 -10.84
N HIS A 300 3.67 -29.68 -11.38
CA HIS A 300 5.02 -29.46 -10.86
C HIS A 300 5.73 -28.28 -11.55
N GLY A 301 4.99 -27.42 -12.25
CA GLY A 301 5.50 -26.25 -12.99
C GLY A 301 6.26 -26.58 -14.28
N VAL A 302 6.27 -27.83 -14.75
CA VAL A 302 6.92 -28.17 -16.01
C VAL A 302 6.09 -27.62 -17.18
N SER A 303 6.72 -26.96 -18.16
CA SER A 303 6.12 -26.61 -19.45
C SER A 303 7.13 -26.84 -20.59
N ASN A 304 6.62 -27.01 -21.81
CA ASN A 304 7.36 -27.20 -23.07
C ASN A 304 7.14 -26.04 -24.06
N ASP A 305 6.63 -24.90 -23.58
CA ASP A 305 6.24 -23.75 -24.39
C ASP A 305 7.45 -22.90 -24.85
N LYS A 306 7.22 -21.62 -25.19
CA LYS A 306 8.22 -20.61 -25.56
C LYS A 306 9.47 -20.57 -24.65
N TYR A 307 9.32 -20.94 -23.38
CA TYR A 307 10.43 -21.09 -22.43
C TYR A 307 10.36 -22.50 -21.82
N PRO A 308 10.89 -23.53 -22.51
CA PRO A 308 10.73 -24.91 -22.06
C PRO A 308 11.53 -25.17 -20.78
N SER A 309 10.96 -25.95 -19.89
CA SER A 309 11.64 -26.48 -18.71
C SER A 309 12.84 -27.32 -19.11
N THR A 310 13.94 -27.22 -18.35
CA THR A 310 15.19 -27.94 -18.62
C THR A 310 15.46 -28.99 -17.55
N VAL A 311 15.92 -30.17 -17.98
CA VAL A 311 16.17 -31.32 -17.11
C VAL A 311 17.63 -31.76 -17.25
N ALA A 312 18.30 -32.10 -16.15
CA ALA A 312 19.67 -32.63 -16.17
C ALA A 312 19.88 -33.70 -15.09
N VAL A 313 20.48 -34.83 -15.45
CA VAL A 313 20.79 -35.94 -14.52
C VAL A 313 21.83 -35.52 -13.48
N LEU A 314 21.58 -35.81 -12.21
CA LEU A 314 22.44 -35.37 -11.09
C LEU A 314 23.85 -36.00 -11.12
N ASP A 315 23.96 -37.26 -11.55
CA ASP A 315 25.22 -38.02 -11.49
C ASP A 315 26.21 -37.70 -12.63
N ASN A 316 25.74 -37.11 -13.74
CA ASN A 316 26.54 -36.99 -14.97
C ASN A 316 26.16 -35.81 -15.90
N ASP A 317 25.32 -34.88 -15.42
CA ASP A 317 24.81 -33.68 -16.12
C ASP A 317 24.29 -33.93 -17.56
N GLN A 318 23.88 -35.17 -17.89
CA GLN A 318 23.22 -35.43 -19.17
C GLN A 318 21.86 -34.71 -19.19
N LYS A 319 21.63 -33.92 -20.24
CA LYS A 319 20.44 -33.08 -20.38
C LYS A 319 19.31 -33.79 -21.12
N LEU A 320 18.09 -33.41 -20.76
CA LEU A 320 16.88 -33.83 -21.45
C LEU A 320 15.96 -32.64 -21.73
N SER A 321 15.45 -32.58 -22.95
CA SER A 321 14.41 -31.64 -23.38
C SER A 321 13.02 -32.21 -23.13
N VAL A 322 12.15 -31.44 -22.48
CA VAL A 322 10.74 -31.78 -22.28
C VAL A 322 10.00 -31.73 -23.61
N GLN A 323 9.26 -32.80 -23.94
CA GLN A 323 8.57 -32.96 -25.23
C GLN A 323 7.06 -32.72 -25.10
N THR A 324 6.41 -33.37 -24.14
CA THR A 324 4.97 -33.23 -23.86
C THR A 324 4.75 -33.21 -22.36
N VAL A 325 3.99 -32.25 -21.87
CA VAL A 325 3.69 -32.10 -20.45
C VAL A 325 2.28 -32.61 -20.17
N PHE A 326 2.17 -33.50 -19.20
CA PHE A 326 0.90 -33.95 -18.63
C PHE A 326 0.79 -33.40 -17.20
N THR A 327 -0.31 -33.65 -16.49
CA THR A 327 -0.53 -33.09 -15.14
C THR A 327 0.58 -33.45 -14.15
N GLU A 328 0.83 -34.75 -13.93
CA GLU A 328 1.78 -35.23 -12.91
C GLU A 328 3.18 -35.58 -13.47
N ARG A 329 3.30 -35.80 -14.78
CA ARG A 329 4.49 -36.34 -15.48
C ARG A 329 4.72 -35.62 -16.81
N SER A 330 5.89 -35.77 -17.41
CA SER A 330 6.19 -35.25 -18.76
C SER A 330 7.01 -36.25 -19.57
N SER A 331 6.75 -36.36 -20.87
CA SER A 331 7.67 -37.06 -21.77
C SER A 331 8.92 -36.22 -22.00
N VAL A 332 10.09 -36.86 -22.03
CA VAL A 332 11.40 -36.22 -22.16
C VAL A 332 12.26 -36.94 -23.20
N HIS A 333 13.12 -36.19 -23.88
CA HIS A 333 14.07 -36.72 -24.86
C HIS A 333 15.50 -36.43 -24.41
N TRP A 334 16.41 -37.40 -24.56
CA TRP A 334 17.82 -37.24 -24.22
C TRP A 334 18.52 -36.38 -25.28
N ASP A 335 19.09 -35.24 -24.89
CA ASP A 335 19.68 -34.28 -25.83
C ASP A 335 20.96 -34.82 -26.50
N ASN A 336 21.62 -35.78 -25.85
CA ASN A 336 22.86 -36.40 -26.31
C ASN A 336 22.57 -37.75 -27.02
N ALA A 337 22.49 -37.73 -28.34
CA ALA A 337 22.27 -38.93 -29.16
C ALA A 337 23.38 -40.02 -29.06
N ALA A 338 24.53 -39.71 -28.44
CA ALA A 338 25.58 -40.71 -28.15
C ALA A 338 25.40 -41.39 -26.77
N PHE A 339 24.51 -40.89 -25.90
CA PHE A 339 24.19 -41.52 -24.63
C PHE A 339 23.12 -42.60 -24.83
N THR A 340 23.41 -43.83 -24.42
CA THR A 340 22.45 -44.95 -24.45
C THR A 340 21.95 -45.22 -23.02
N PRO A 341 20.77 -44.73 -22.63
CA PRO A 341 20.21 -44.98 -21.31
C PRO A 341 19.70 -46.43 -21.18
N ASP A 342 19.91 -47.04 -20.02
CA ASP A 342 19.41 -48.37 -19.66
C ASP A 342 17.92 -48.32 -19.24
N PRO A 343 16.96 -48.90 -20.00
CA PRO A 343 15.53 -48.84 -19.68
C PRO A 343 15.12 -49.50 -18.36
N LYS A 344 16.02 -50.24 -17.69
CA LYS A 344 15.79 -50.85 -16.38
C LYS A 344 16.24 -49.96 -15.21
N LYS A 345 16.68 -48.74 -15.48
CA LYS A 345 17.15 -47.79 -14.48
C LYS A 345 16.32 -46.51 -14.47
N GLN A 346 16.15 -45.97 -13.28
CA GLN A 346 15.74 -44.59 -13.06
C GLN A 346 17.00 -43.73 -12.91
N TYR A 347 16.93 -42.48 -13.37
CA TYR A 347 18.00 -41.49 -13.24
C TYR A 347 17.49 -40.32 -12.42
N ASP A 348 18.09 -40.02 -11.28
CA ASP A 348 17.74 -38.80 -10.51
C ASP A 348 18.16 -37.55 -11.29
N VAL A 349 17.31 -36.53 -11.33
CA VAL A 349 17.49 -35.31 -12.13
C VAL A 349 17.23 -34.03 -11.34
N ARG A 350 17.81 -32.93 -11.82
CA ARG A 350 17.44 -31.55 -11.51
C ARG A 350 16.49 -31.05 -12.60
N VAL A 351 15.34 -30.50 -12.21
CA VAL A 351 14.39 -29.83 -13.12
C VAL A 351 14.46 -28.33 -12.85
N LYS A 352 14.56 -27.51 -13.90
CA LYS A 352 14.36 -26.06 -13.85
C LYS A 352 13.11 -25.70 -14.63
N ILE A 353 12.12 -25.19 -13.89
CA ILE A 353 10.81 -24.73 -14.38
C ILE A 353 10.96 -23.57 -15.38
N GLY A 354 10.27 -23.69 -16.51
CA GLY A 354 9.98 -22.63 -17.47
C GLY A 354 8.55 -22.81 -17.98
N GLY A 355 7.79 -21.71 -18.08
CA GLY A 355 6.36 -21.72 -18.45
C GLY A 355 5.73 -20.34 -18.39
N GLY A 356 4.71 -20.09 -19.22
CA GLY A 356 4.22 -18.75 -19.57
C GLY A 356 3.38 -17.99 -18.53
N GLY A 357 3.29 -18.44 -17.28
CA GLY A 357 2.48 -17.80 -16.23
C GLY A 357 3.16 -16.61 -15.52
N LYS A 358 4.46 -16.40 -15.75
CA LYS A 358 5.26 -15.40 -15.03
C LYS A 358 4.98 -13.98 -15.50
N ARG A 359 4.89 -13.05 -14.55
CA ARG A 359 4.73 -11.62 -14.81
C ARG A 359 6.04 -10.90 -14.52
N LEU A 360 6.41 -9.99 -15.42
CA LEU A 360 7.62 -9.18 -15.33
C LEU A 360 7.54 -8.21 -14.14
N VAL A 361 8.58 -8.26 -13.31
CA VAL A 361 8.86 -7.36 -12.19
C VAL A 361 10.23 -6.73 -12.44
N ALA A 362 10.37 -5.42 -12.31
CA ALA A 362 11.67 -4.74 -12.43
C ALA A 362 12.00 -3.99 -11.13
N PHE A 363 13.27 -3.66 -10.91
CA PHE A 363 13.65 -2.69 -9.88
C PHE A 363 13.46 -1.26 -10.40
N THR A 364 13.18 -0.31 -9.50
CA THR A 364 13.18 1.12 -9.85
C THR A 364 14.60 1.62 -10.19
N GLN A 365 14.71 2.78 -10.84
CA GLN A 365 16.00 3.35 -11.27
C GLN A 365 16.85 3.90 -10.10
N ASP A 366 16.20 4.20 -8.99
CA ASP A 366 16.73 4.72 -7.73
C ASP A 366 16.89 3.65 -6.64
N ALA A 367 16.64 2.38 -6.98
CA ALA A 367 16.76 1.25 -6.06
C ALA A 367 18.19 1.09 -5.51
N ASP A 368 18.33 0.96 -4.18
CA ASP A 368 19.62 0.73 -3.53
C ASP A 368 20.26 -0.57 -4.02
N GLN A 369 21.53 -0.48 -4.45
CA GLN A 369 22.26 -1.58 -5.06
C GLN A 369 22.53 -2.72 -4.07
N THR A 370 22.77 -2.41 -2.79
CA THR A 370 23.05 -3.41 -1.74
C THR A 370 21.80 -4.23 -1.43
N VAL A 371 20.66 -3.54 -1.25
CA VAL A 371 19.37 -4.17 -0.99
C VAL A 371 18.91 -4.94 -2.23
N LYS A 372 19.12 -4.41 -3.44
CA LYS A 372 18.87 -5.12 -4.71
C LYS A 372 19.66 -6.42 -4.83
N GLU A 373 20.94 -6.43 -4.48
CA GLU A 373 21.78 -7.64 -4.50
C GLU A 373 21.34 -8.69 -3.47
N LEU A 374 20.94 -8.26 -2.26
CA LEU A 374 20.38 -9.17 -1.23
C LEU A 374 19.04 -9.77 -1.68
N LEU A 375 18.15 -8.96 -2.25
CA LEU A 375 16.88 -9.42 -2.81
C LEU A 375 17.12 -10.42 -3.95
N TRP A 376 18.08 -10.16 -4.85
CA TRP A 376 18.44 -11.08 -5.93
C TRP A 376 19.00 -12.41 -5.39
N ALA A 377 19.92 -12.37 -4.42
CA ALA A 377 20.51 -13.57 -3.81
C ALA A 377 19.50 -14.42 -3.01
N GLY A 378 18.39 -13.83 -2.55
CA GLY A 378 17.30 -14.54 -1.91
C GLY A 378 16.15 -14.95 -2.84
N PHE A 379 16.12 -14.48 -4.10
CA PHE A 379 15.03 -14.78 -5.05
C PHE A 379 14.89 -16.29 -5.32
N ASP A 380 15.98 -16.95 -5.72
CA ASP A 380 15.98 -18.40 -5.96
C ASP A 380 15.67 -19.20 -4.68
N LYS A 381 16.01 -18.66 -3.49
CA LYS A 381 15.67 -19.26 -2.18
C LYS A 381 14.19 -19.10 -1.81
N ALA A 382 13.49 -18.12 -2.38
CA ALA A 382 12.08 -17.86 -2.09
C ALA A 382 11.12 -18.83 -2.80
N ASN A 383 11.62 -19.60 -3.78
CA ASN A 383 10.88 -20.60 -4.55
C ASN A 383 9.53 -20.04 -5.06
N THR A 384 9.61 -19.05 -5.96
CA THR A 384 8.46 -18.29 -6.46
C THR A 384 8.03 -18.75 -7.85
N SER A 385 6.71 -18.85 -8.07
CA SER A 385 6.13 -19.47 -9.26
C SER A 385 5.77 -18.46 -10.36
N TYR A 386 5.26 -17.28 -9.99
CA TYR A 386 4.64 -16.30 -10.89
C TYR A 386 5.53 -15.08 -11.18
N ILE A 387 6.74 -15.03 -10.64
CA ILE A 387 7.69 -13.93 -10.82
C ILE A 387 8.72 -14.22 -11.94
N GLU A 388 8.93 -13.26 -12.82
CA GLU A 388 10.12 -13.09 -13.66
C GLU A 388 10.73 -11.71 -13.37
N VAL A 389 12.00 -11.65 -12.94
CA VAL A 389 12.65 -10.39 -12.55
C VAL A 389 13.56 -9.89 -13.67
N ASP A 390 13.25 -8.72 -14.22
CA ASP A 390 13.96 -8.13 -15.37
C ASP A 390 15.02 -7.10 -14.93
N ASN A 391 16.20 -7.19 -15.55
CA ASN A 391 17.31 -6.24 -15.40
C ASN A 391 17.65 -5.51 -16.73
N SER A 392 16.92 -5.78 -17.82
CA SER A 392 17.17 -5.20 -19.15
C SER A 392 16.57 -3.80 -19.36
N GLY A 393 15.72 -3.34 -18.44
CA GLY A 393 15.12 -2.00 -18.47
C GLY A 393 13.82 -1.88 -19.29
N ASN A 394 13.16 -3.00 -19.61
CA ASN A 394 11.80 -2.92 -20.14
C ASN A 394 10.81 -2.38 -19.10
N ARG A 395 9.68 -1.86 -19.57
CA ARG A 395 8.58 -1.39 -18.71
C ARG A 395 7.81 -2.58 -18.12
N ALA A 396 8.33 -3.15 -17.05
CA ALA A 396 7.56 -4.05 -16.20
C ALA A 396 6.36 -3.30 -15.59
N ASN A 397 5.20 -3.96 -15.49
CA ASN A 397 4.01 -3.38 -14.85
C ASN A 397 4.10 -3.36 -13.31
N TRP A 398 5.10 -4.03 -12.74
CA TRP A 398 5.34 -4.15 -11.30
C TRP A 398 6.77 -3.74 -10.99
N LEU A 399 6.95 -2.89 -9.98
CA LEU A 399 8.21 -2.26 -9.64
C LEU A 399 8.60 -2.55 -8.19
N VAL A 400 9.82 -3.04 -7.97
CA VAL A 400 10.43 -3.22 -6.66
C VAL A 400 11.19 -1.94 -6.30
N ASN A 401 10.70 -1.28 -5.26
CA ASN A 401 11.29 -0.09 -4.66
C ASN A 401 12.15 -0.62 -3.50
N ALA A 402 13.47 -0.50 -3.63
CA ALA A 402 14.42 -0.94 -2.63
C ALA A 402 15.15 0.29 -2.09
N THR A 403 14.97 0.58 -0.80
CA THR A 403 15.58 1.74 -0.12
C THR A 403 16.50 1.24 1.00
N PRO A 404 17.41 2.07 1.55
CA PRO A 404 18.27 1.67 2.66
C PRO A 404 17.52 1.27 3.95
N GLU A 405 16.24 1.63 4.08
CA GLU A 405 15.42 1.42 5.28
C GLU A 405 14.20 0.51 5.06
N SER A 406 13.80 0.24 3.82
CA SER A 406 12.61 -0.57 3.50
C SER A 406 12.59 -1.13 2.08
N VAL A 407 11.81 -2.20 1.85
CA VAL A 407 11.48 -2.73 0.51
C VAL A 407 9.96 -2.87 0.31
N TYR A 408 9.46 -2.44 -0.85
CA TYR A 408 8.04 -2.55 -1.22
C TYR A 408 7.79 -2.66 -2.73
N LEU A 409 6.65 -3.23 -3.09
CA LEU A 409 6.18 -3.37 -4.47
C LEU A 409 5.23 -2.21 -4.82
N THR A 410 5.37 -1.60 -6.00
CA THR A 410 4.39 -0.68 -6.61
C THR A 410 3.95 -1.19 -7.98
N GLN A 411 2.88 -0.62 -8.54
CA GLN A 411 2.44 -0.87 -9.91
C GLN A 411 2.87 0.30 -10.81
N LEU A 412 3.27 0.04 -12.05
CA LEU A 412 3.71 1.08 -12.99
C LEU A 412 2.65 2.18 -13.16
N GLY A 413 3.00 3.42 -12.80
CA GLY A 413 2.09 4.57 -12.81
C GLY A 413 1.38 4.86 -11.48
N ASN A 414 1.57 4.02 -10.45
CA ASN A 414 1.07 4.23 -9.10
C ASN A 414 2.25 4.26 -8.11
N ALA A 415 2.31 5.26 -7.23
CA ALA A 415 3.35 5.38 -6.21
C ALA A 415 3.03 4.62 -4.90
N GLU A 416 1.77 4.23 -4.67
CA GLU A 416 1.36 3.59 -3.43
C GLU A 416 1.84 2.12 -3.33
N PRO A 417 2.41 1.70 -2.18
CA PRO A 417 2.78 0.30 -1.94
C PRO A 417 1.60 -0.66 -2.04
N VAL A 418 1.77 -1.74 -2.82
CA VAL A 418 0.78 -2.80 -3.05
C VAL A 418 0.47 -3.60 -1.77
N PHE A 419 1.42 -3.64 -0.84
CA PHE A 419 1.30 -4.21 0.51
C PHE A 419 2.17 -3.40 1.48
N LEU A 420 1.99 -3.59 2.79
CA LEU A 420 2.81 -2.94 3.82
C LEU A 420 4.33 -3.17 3.55
N PRO A 421 5.15 -2.10 3.41
CA PRO A 421 6.60 -2.22 3.26
C PRO A 421 7.25 -3.10 4.33
N ILE A 422 8.35 -3.75 3.97
CA ILE A 422 9.16 -4.52 4.91
C ILE A 422 10.36 -3.65 5.30
N ASP A 423 10.27 -3.06 6.48
CA ASP A 423 11.24 -2.11 7.03
C ASP A 423 12.43 -2.83 7.71
N PHE A 424 13.61 -2.23 7.67
CA PHE A 424 14.85 -2.75 8.25
C PHE A 424 15.83 -1.63 8.62
N ALA A 425 16.66 -1.83 9.64
CA ALA A 425 17.50 -0.76 10.21
C ALA A 425 18.79 -0.43 9.43
N GLU A 426 19.25 -1.33 8.56
CA GLU A 426 20.44 -1.15 7.69
C GLU A 426 20.34 -1.97 6.40
N LYS A 427 19.82 -3.20 6.49
CA LYS A 427 19.62 -4.13 5.38
C LYS A 427 18.61 -5.23 5.75
N PRO A 428 17.91 -5.84 4.78
CA PRO A 428 16.98 -6.93 5.06
C PRO A 428 17.72 -8.22 5.46
N THR A 429 17.08 -9.01 6.32
CA THR A 429 17.48 -10.39 6.64
C THR A 429 17.00 -11.40 5.58
N ASP A 430 17.62 -12.58 5.49
CA ASP A 430 17.15 -13.67 4.62
C ASP A 430 15.65 -14.00 4.80
N GLN A 431 15.13 -13.90 6.03
CA GLN A 431 13.71 -14.08 6.33
C GLN A 431 12.84 -12.98 5.71
N GLN A 432 13.26 -11.71 5.83
CA GLN A 432 12.55 -10.57 5.23
C GLN A 432 12.61 -10.60 3.69
N VAL A 433 13.72 -11.05 3.10
CA VAL A 433 13.84 -11.26 1.66
C VAL A 433 12.91 -12.38 1.17
N HIS A 434 12.82 -13.49 1.92
CA HIS A 434 11.87 -14.57 1.62
C HIS A 434 10.42 -14.08 1.74
N GLU A 435 10.08 -13.37 2.81
CA GLU A 435 8.76 -12.79 3.05
C GLU A 435 8.37 -11.80 1.93
N PHE A 436 9.28 -10.92 1.53
CA PHE A 436 9.06 -9.99 0.41
C PHE A 436 8.69 -10.73 -0.86
N TRP A 437 9.52 -11.69 -1.28
CA TRP A 437 9.27 -12.42 -2.52
C TRP A 437 8.01 -13.28 -2.48
N LYS A 438 7.64 -13.84 -1.32
CA LYS A 438 6.33 -14.51 -1.16
C LYS A 438 5.15 -13.54 -1.28
N LYS A 439 5.22 -12.34 -0.69
CA LYS A 439 4.17 -11.31 -0.90
C LYS A 439 4.03 -10.92 -2.37
N VAL A 440 5.14 -10.79 -3.11
CA VAL A 440 5.12 -10.52 -4.56
C VAL A 440 4.52 -11.70 -5.33
N ASP A 441 4.91 -12.94 -5.03
CA ASP A 441 4.38 -14.15 -5.69
C ASP A 441 2.86 -14.26 -5.51
N ASN A 442 2.36 -14.00 -4.29
CA ASN A 442 0.92 -13.92 -3.98
C ASN A 442 0.18 -12.85 -4.82
N VAL A 443 0.73 -11.64 -4.96
CA VAL A 443 0.12 -10.58 -5.81
C VAL A 443 0.00 -11.07 -7.27
N LEU A 444 1.06 -11.69 -7.80
CA LEU A 444 1.09 -12.12 -9.19
C LEU A 444 0.26 -13.39 -9.43
N GLN A 445 0.11 -14.26 -8.43
CA GLN A 445 -0.80 -15.42 -8.43
C GLN A 445 -2.26 -14.97 -8.53
N TRP A 446 -2.68 -14.00 -7.71
CA TRP A 446 -4.02 -13.40 -7.79
C TRP A 446 -4.29 -12.77 -9.17
N HIS A 447 -3.31 -12.03 -9.70
CA HIS A 447 -3.43 -11.45 -11.04
C HIS A 447 -3.40 -12.51 -12.15
N HIS A 448 -2.67 -13.61 -12.01
CA HIS A 448 -2.74 -14.73 -12.96
C HIS A 448 -4.15 -15.35 -12.95
N LEU A 449 -4.73 -15.54 -11.77
CA LEU A 449 -6.07 -16.11 -11.59
C LEU A 449 -7.20 -15.28 -12.19
N ILE A 450 -7.17 -13.95 -12.01
CA ILE A 450 -8.26 -13.10 -12.49
C ILE A 450 -8.36 -13.11 -14.02
N ASP A 451 -7.23 -13.30 -14.70
CA ASP A 451 -7.06 -13.41 -16.15
C ASP A 451 -7.17 -14.87 -16.68
N LEU A 452 -7.34 -15.88 -15.81
CA LEU A 452 -7.38 -17.30 -16.19
C LEU A 452 -8.64 -17.66 -17.01
N GLU A 453 -8.48 -17.97 -18.29
CA GLU A 453 -9.56 -18.33 -19.22
C GLU A 453 -9.13 -19.44 -20.18
N ASN A 454 -10.07 -20.31 -20.58
CA ASN A 454 -9.87 -21.31 -21.63
C ASN A 454 -10.61 -20.91 -22.92
N PRO A 455 -9.90 -20.48 -23.98
CA PRO A 455 -10.54 -20.15 -25.26
C PRO A 455 -11.02 -21.38 -26.05
N SER A 456 -10.49 -22.57 -25.78
CA SER A 456 -10.76 -23.81 -26.51
C SER A 456 -12.02 -24.55 -26.04
N SER A 457 -12.57 -24.20 -24.87
CA SER A 457 -13.60 -24.99 -24.18
C SER A 457 -14.88 -25.25 -24.99
N SER A 458 -15.40 -26.47 -24.90
CA SER A 458 -16.72 -26.86 -25.37
C SER A 458 -17.85 -26.45 -24.40
N ILE A 459 -17.56 -26.06 -23.16
CA ILE A 459 -18.56 -25.55 -22.20
C ILE A 459 -18.91 -24.09 -22.55
N LYS A 460 -20.09 -23.87 -23.13
CA LYS A 460 -20.54 -22.53 -23.57
C LYS A 460 -21.26 -21.79 -22.43
N PRO A 461 -21.37 -20.44 -22.45
CA PRO A 461 -22.00 -19.67 -21.39
C PRO A 461 -23.40 -20.17 -20.99
N ALA A 462 -24.23 -20.53 -21.97
CA ALA A 462 -25.59 -21.06 -21.75
C ALA A 462 -25.65 -22.44 -21.04
N HIS A 463 -24.53 -23.14 -20.87
CA HIS A 463 -24.46 -24.42 -20.14
C HIS A 463 -24.51 -24.23 -18.62
N ILE A 464 -24.33 -23.01 -18.12
CA ILE A 464 -24.25 -22.70 -16.69
C ILE A 464 -25.15 -21.49 -16.42
N GLN A 465 -26.19 -21.65 -15.60
CA GLN A 465 -26.96 -20.51 -15.11
C GLN A 465 -26.38 -20.06 -13.76
N LEU A 466 -26.11 -18.76 -13.65
CA LEU A 466 -25.69 -18.09 -12.41
C LEU A 466 -26.85 -17.20 -11.93
N GLU A 467 -27.32 -17.43 -10.71
CA GLU A 467 -28.38 -16.64 -10.06
C GLU A 467 -27.72 -15.91 -8.87
N LEU A 468 -27.35 -14.64 -9.07
CA LEU A 468 -26.70 -13.79 -8.06
C LEU A 468 -27.74 -12.92 -7.36
N TYR A 469 -27.67 -12.87 -6.03
CA TYR A 469 -28.61 -12.13 -5.19
C TYR A 469 -27.90 -11.07 -4.34
N ARG A 470 -28.64 -10.02 -3.96
CA ARG A 470 -28.20 -8.93 -3.08
C ARG A 470 -29.12 -8.76 -1.88
N GLY A 471 -28.53 -8.76 -0.69
CA GLY A 471 -29.23 -8.51 0.56
C GLY A 471 -29.58 -7.03 0.74
N THR A 472 -30.87 -6.75 0.87
CA THR A 472 -31.40 -5.41 1.19
C THR A 472 -32.13 -5.43 2.53
N ARG A 473 -32.00 -4.35 3.31
CA ARG A 473 -32.63 -4.16 4.65
C ARG A 473 -32.33 -5.28 5.66
N LEU A 474 -31.10 -5.78 5.65
CA LEU A 474 -30.63 -6.85 6.53
C LEU A 474 -30.51 -6.38 7.99
N GLU A 475 -31.21 -7.01 8.95
CA GLU A 475 -30.93 -6.78 10.38
C GLU A 475 -29.61 -7.43 10.84
N LYS A 476 -29.32 -8.62 10.30
CA LYS A 476 -28.10 -9.41 10.50
C LYS A 476 -27.83 -10.15 9.20
N TRP A 477 -26.66 -9.99 8.59
CA TRP A 477 -26.41 -10.54 7.25
C TRP A 477 -26.57 -12.07 7.16
N TRP A 478 -26.27 -12.80 8.24
CA TRP A 478 -26.33 -14.27 8.26
C TRP A 478 -27.74 -14.88 8.41
N THR A 479 -28.78 -14.08 8.66
CA THR A 479 -30.13 -14.59 9.02
C THR A 479 -31.15 -14.58 7.88
N HIS A 480 -30.79 -14.19 6.65
CA HIS A 480 -31.74 -14.02 5.55
C HIS A 480 -31.69 -15.18 4.56
N SER A 481 -32.87 -15.55 4.03
CA SER A 481 -32.96 -16.51 2.92
C SER A 481 -32.64 -15.81 1.60
N PRO A 482 -32.10 -16.48 0.58
CA PRO A 482 -31.98 -15.91 -0.76
C PRO A 482 -33.34 -15.52 -1.38
N LYS A 483 -34.46 -16.01 -0.81
CA LYS A 483 -35.82 -15.60 -1.16
C LYS A 483 -36.18 -14.18 -0.71
N ASP A 484 -35.47 -13.65 0.29
CA ASP A 484 -35.66 -12.33 0.86
C ASP A 484 -34.68 -11.31 0.25
N MET A 485 -33.89 -11.73 -0.75
CA MET A 485 -32.89 -10.94 -1.45
C MET A 485 -33.36 -10.52 -2.84
N GLU A 486 -32.78 -9.43 -3.34
CA GLU A 486 -32.95 -8.92 -4.70
C GLU A 486 -32.15 -9.78 -5.69
N LEU A 487 -32.77 -10.26 -6.78
CA LEU A 487 -32.05 -10.93 -7.88
C LEU A 487 -31.36 -9.88 -8.76
N ILE A 488 -30.08 -10.09 -9.08
CA ILE A 488 -29.30 -9.19 -9.94
C ILE A 488 -29.33 -9.72 -11.39
N GLU A 489 -29.97 -8.97 -12.28
CA GLU A 489 -30.16 -9.35 -13.69
C GLU A 489 -28.88 -9.25 -14.53
N ASP A 490 -28.06 -8.20 -14.32
CA ASP A 490 -26.72 -8.07 -14.90
C ASP A 490 -25.65 -8.03 -13.80
N TRP A 491 -24.82 -9.07 -13.79
CA TRP A 491 -23.67 -9.24 -12.91
C TRP A 491 -22.34 -9.13 -13.66
N THR A 492 -22.34 -8.75 -14.95
CA THR A 492 -21.12 -8.61 -15.76
C THR A 492 -20.39 -7.30 -15.48
N ALA A 493 -21.12 -6.24 -15.11
CA ALA A 493 -20.59 -5.02 -14.53
C ALA A 493 -20.43 -5.14 -12.99
N PRO A 494 -19.55 -4.34 -12.33
CA PRO A 494 -19.35 -4.37 -10.88
C PRO A 494 -20.62 -4.08 -10.08
N VAL A 495 -21.21 -5.12 -9.51
CA VAL A 495 -22.45 -5.06 -8.73
C VAL A 495 -22.18 -4.39 -7.39
N GLU A 496 -22.94 -3.34 -7.05
CA GLU A 496 -22.71 -2.56 -5.84
C GLU A 496 -23.46 -3.14 -4.62
N TYR A 497 -22.69 -3.44 -3.58
CA TYR A 497 -23.11 -3.94 -2.28
C TYR A 497 -22.79 -2.89 -1.22
N ALA A 498 -23.63 -1.86 -1.16
CA ALA A 498 -23.52 -0.81 -0.15
C ALA A 498 -23.93 -1.32 1.24
N TYR A 499 -23.15 -0.96 2.25
CA TYR A 499 -23.55 -0.98 3.66
C TYR A 499 -24.85 -0.17 3.84
N GLN A 500 -25.73 -0.63 4.73
CA GLN A 500 -27.07 -0.08 4.94
C GLN A 500 -27.30 0.27 6.41
N LEU A 501 -28.31 1.09 6.69
CA LEU A 501 -28.77 1.34 8.05
C LEU A 501 -29.81 0.30 8.46
N ASP A 502 -29.65 -0.30 9.64
CA ASP A 502 -30.67 -1.15 10.26
C ASP A 502 -31.83 -0.30 10.83
N LYS A 503 -32.85 -0.96 11.39
CA LYS A 503 -34.03 -0.31 11.98
C LYS A 503 -33.73 0.58 13.19
N ASN A 504 -32.52 0.51 13.75
CA ASN A 504 -32.04 1.27 14.90
C ASN A 504 -31.06 2.38 14.49
N GLY A 505 -30.80 2.56 13.18
CA GLY A 505 -29.80 3.51 12.67
C GLY A 505 -28.36 3.01 12.74
N LYS A 506 -28.12 1.72 12.96
CA LYS A 506 -26.77 1.13 12.94
C LYS A 506 -26.37 0.75 11.52
N ILE A 507 -25.17 1.15 11.12
CA ILE A 507 -24.53 0.72 9.86
C ILE A 507 -24.22 -0.79 9.91
N VAL A 508 -24.67 -1.53 8.89
CA VAL A 508 -24.50 -2.98 8.73
C VAL A 508 -24.05 -3.35 7.31
N PRO A 509 -23.18 -4.36 7.15
CA PRO A 509 -22.73 -4.81 5.83
C PRO A 509 -23.86 -5.47 5.04
N SER A 510 -23.78 -5.38 3.71
CA SER A 510 -24.64 -6.15 2.80
C SER A 510 -24.18 -7.61 2.72
N ALA A 511 -24.89 -8.42 1.94
CA ALA A 511 -24.59 -9.83 1.70
C ALA A 511 -24.94 -10.20 0.27
N PHE A 512 -24.29 -11.24 -0.25
CA PHE A 512 -24.71 -11.92 -1.47
C PHE A 512 -25.15 -13.35 -1.19
N ALA A 513 -25.94 -13.91 -2.10
CA ALA A 513 -26.07 -15.34 -2.27
C ALA A 513 -25.86 -15.64 -3.76
N LEU A 514 -25.19 -16.76 -4.07
CA LEU A 514 -24.96 -17.18 -5.46
C LEU A 514 -25.37 -18.64 -5.62
N ARG A 515 -26.21 -18.90 -6.63
CA ARG A 515 -26.56 -20.25 -7.06
C ARG A 515 -26.01 -20.52 -8.46
N ILE A 516 -25.53 -21.74 -8.66
CA ILE A 516 -24.95 -22.22 -9.92
C ILE A 516 -25.74 -23.46 -10.34
N THR A 517 -26.34 -23.45 -11.53
CA THR A 517 -27.15 -24.55 -12.06
C THR A 517 -26.60 -25.07 -13.39
N ASN A 518 -26.41 -26.38 -13.49
CA ASN A 518 -25.99 -27.06 -14.72
C ASN A 518 -27.17 -27.10 -15.71
N ARG A 519 -26.99 -26.47 -16.88
CA ARG A 519 -27.94 -26.43 -18.00
C ARG A 519 -27.44 -27.20 -19.23
N SER A 520 -26.30 -27.87 -19.13
CA SER A 520 -25.78 -28.76 -20.18
C SER A 520 -26.45 -30.14 -20.14
N SER A 521 -26.18 -30.95 -21.18
CA SER A 521 -26.56 -32.37 -21.23
C SER A 521 -25.52 -33.32 -20.61
N SER A 522 -24.43 -32.79 -20.06
CA SER A 522 -23.35 -33.54 -19.42
C SER A 522 -23.27 -33.28 -17.92
N GLU A 523 -22.68 -34.21 -17.18
CA GLU A 523 -22.17 -33.91 -15.83
C GLU A 523 -21.12 -32.79 -15.89
N LEU A 524 -21.11 -31.93 -14.87
CA LEU A 524 -20.13 -30.86 -14.70
C LEU A 524 -19.67 -30.80 -13.23
N PHE A 525 -18.39 -30.48 -13.02
CA PHE A 525 -17.80 -30.17 -11.72
C PHE A 525 -17.61 -28.66 -11.62
N VAL A 526 -17.89 -28.08 -10.45
CA VAL A 526 -17.95 -26.63 -10.24
C VAL A 526 -17.20 -26.24 -8.97
N SER A 527 -16.35 -25.23 -9.06
CA SER A 527 -15.71 -24.56 -7.91
C SER A 527 -15.93 -23.04 -8.02
N ALA A 528 -15.93 -22.31 -6.91
CA ALA A 528 -16.02 -20.86 -6.93
C ALA A 528 -14.98 -20.23 -5.99
N LEU A 529 -13.99 -19.55 -6.58
CA LEU A 529 -12.98 -18.80 -5.85
C LEU A 529 -13.51 -17.39 -5.56
N PHE A 530 -13.70 -17.04 -4.31
CA PHE A 530 -13.82 -15.66 -3.87
C PHE A 530 -12.42 -15.05 -3.80
N MET A 531 -12.21 -13.92 -4.47
CA MET A 531 -10.92 -13.25 -4.64
C MET A 531 -11.03 -11.82 -4.10
N SER A 532 -10.47 -11.58 -2.92
CA SER A 532 -10.46 -10.25 -2.30
C SER A 532 -9.51 -9.29 -3.00
N GLY A 533 -9.89 -8.02 -3.12
CA GLY A 533 -9.05 -6.91 -3.58
C GLY A 533 -7.79 -6.64 -2.73
N ARG A 534 -7.64 -7.31 -1.57
CA ARG A 534 -6.39 -7.36 -0.78
C ARG A 534 -5.49 -8.55 -1.16
N PHE A 535 -5.63 -9.07 -2.38
CA PHE A 535 -4.96 -10.28 -2.89
C PHE A 535 -5.26 -11.57 -2.09
N GLY A 536 -6.36 -11.61 -1.34
CA GLY A 536 -6.83 -12.84 -0.70
C GLY A 536 -7.62 -13.72 -1.66
N ILE A 537 -7.62 -15.03 -1.46
CA ILE A 537 -8.40 -15.98 -2.29
C ILE A 537 -8.93 -17.10 -1.39
N THR A 538 -10.19 -17.52 -1.57
CA THR A 538 -10.79 -18.66 -0.85
C THR A 538 -11.83 -19.40 -1.69
N ASN A 539 -11.89 -20.73 -1.55
CA ASN A 539 -12.94 -21.56 -2.13
C ASN A 539 -13.98 -22.03 -1.10
N GLU A 540 -13.88 -21.64 0.19
CA GLU A 540 -14.64 -22.26 1.30
C GLU A 540 -16.15 -22.33 1.01
N TYR A 541 -16.68 -21.33 0.29
CA TYR A 541 -18.08 -21.24 -0.08
C TYR A 541 -18.55 -22.30 -1.08
N LEU A 542 -17.67 -22.79 -1.96
CA LEU A 542 -17.93 -23.89 -2.90
C LEU A 542 -16.60 -24.51 -3.39
N PRO A 543 -15.97 -25.42 -2.61
CA PRO A 543 -14.66 -25.97 -2.95
C PRO A 543 -14.69 -26.80 -4.25
N ASN A 544 -15.57 -27.79 -4.32
CA ASN A 544 -15.91 -28.55 -5.52
C ASN A 544 -17.33 -29.16 -5.32
N ALA A 545 -18.20 -28.99 -6.31
CA ALA A 545 -19.50 -29.62 -6.39
C ALA A 545 -19.72 -30.29 -7.77
N ARG A 546 -20.07 -31.57 -7.73
CA ARG A 546 -20.51 -32.38 -8.88
C ARG A 546 -22.00 -32.12 -9.16
N LEU A 547 -22.35 -31.73 -10.38
CA LEU A 547 -23.71 -31.39 -10.82
C LEU A 547 -24.12 -32.22 -12.05
N ASN A 548 -25.19 -33.01 -11.93
CA ASN A 548 -25.85 -33.64 -13.07
C ASN A 548 -26.61 -32.60 -13.90
N PRO A 549 -27.00 -32.90 -15.16
CA PRO A 549 -27.91 -32.07 -15.95
C PRO A 549 -29.18 -31.67 -15.17
N GLY A 550 -29.35 -30.36 -14.91
CA GLY A 550 -30.46 -29.80 -14.16
C GLY A 550 -30.21 -29.57 -12.66
N ASP A 551 -29.15 -30.15 -12.08
CA ASP A 551 -28.77 -29.89 -10.69
C ASP A 551 -28.28 -28.44 -10.51
N GLY A 552 -28.45 -27.89 -9.31
CA GLY A 552 -27.88 -26.60 -8.96
C GLY A 552 -27.58 -26.45 -7.47
N VAL A 553 -26.41 -25.87 -7.18
CA VAL A 553 -25.80 -25.73 -5.86
C VAL A 553 -25.73 -24.26 -5.45
N TRP A 554 -25.80 -23.98 -4.15
CA TRP A 554 -25.54 -22.67 -3.57
C TRP A 554 -24.10 -22.58 -3.07
N LEU A 555 -23.48 -21.41 -3.18
CA LEU A 555 -22.35 -21.07 -2.31
C LEU A 555 -22.85 -21.00 -0.86
N THR A 556 -22.13 -21.59 0.10
CA THR A 556 -22.55 -21.64 1.51
C THR A 556 -21.41 -21.44 2.49
N LEU A 557 -21.62 -20.59 3.50
CA LEU A 557 -20.70 -20.38 4.62
C LEU A 557 -21.15 -21.18 5.86
N ALA A 558 -20.20 -21.83 6.55
CA ALA A 558 -20.41 -22.48 7.85
C ALA A 558 -20.66 -21.45 8.97
N VAL A 559 -21.89 -21.36 9.46
CA VAL A 559 -22.31 -20.45 10.56
C VAL A 559 -22.05 -21.08 11.92
N LYS A 560 -22.34 -22.37 12.07
CA LYS A 560 -21.99 -23.15 13.26
C LYS A 560 -21.18 -24.38 12.86
N ARG A 561 -20.17 -24.67 13.68
CA ARG A 561 -19.46 -25.93 13.73
C ARG A 561 -19.63 -26.52 15.14
N ASP A 562 -19.71 -27.84 15.27
CA ASP A 562 -19.73 -28.51 16.58
C ASP A 562 -18.35 -28.47 17.28
N SER A 563 -18.23 -29.12 18.44
CA SER A 563 -16.96 -29.27 19.17
C SER A 563 -15.89 -30.07 18.40
N ASN A 564 -16.27 -30.74 17.31
CA ASN A 564 -15.47 -31.65 16.50
C ASN A 564 -15.05 -31.00 15.17
N GLY A 565 -15.50 -29.77 14.90
CA GLY A 565 -15.27 -29.04 13.65
C GLY A 565 -16.28 -29.32 12.53
N THR A 566 -17.24 -30.23 12.74
CA THR A 566 -18.30 -30.56 11.77
C THR A 566 -19.22 -29.36 11.56
N VAL A 567 -19.50 -28.98 10.31
CA VAL A 567 -20.47 -27.92 10.01
C VAL A 567 -21.88 -28.42 10.37
N THR A 568 -22.47 -27.83 11.41
CA THR A 568 -23.82 -28.15 11.89
C THR A 568 -24.88 -27.17 11.39
N GLU A 569 -24.46 -25.98 10.92
CA GLU A 569 -25.34 -24.99 10.31
C GLU A 569 -24.57 -24.20 9.25
N SER A 570 -25.12 -24.16 8.03
CA SER A 570 -24.56 -23.44 6.89
C SER A 570 -25.59 -22.49 6.28
N THR A 571 -25.18 -21.27 5.94
CA THR A 571 -26.05 -20.27 5.30
C THR A 571 -25.61 -20.00 3.85
N PRO A 572 -26.53 -19.80 2.90
CA PRO A 572 -26.21 -19.30 1.57
C PRO A 572 -25.99 -17.76 1.54
N SER A 573 -26.22 -17.06 2.65
CA SER A 573 -26.03 -15.60 2.77
C SER A 573 -24.62 -15.27 3.25
N ILE A 574 -23.75 -14.84 2.33
CA ILE A 574 -22.35 -14.52 2.60
C ILE A 574 -22.21 -12.99 2.76
N GLY A 575 -21.82 -12.56 3.95
CA GLY A 575 -21.65 -11.15 4.28
C GLY A 575 -20.46 -10.51 3.57
N LEU A 576 -20.63 -9.27 3.10
CA LEU A 576 -19.62 -8.48 2.40
C LEU A 576 -19.25 -7.26 3.25
N GLY A 577 -18.08 -7.30 3.89
CA GLY A 577 -17.65 -6.27 4.82
C GLY A 577 -16.21 -5.81 4.60
N ILE A 578 -16.02 -4.50 4.52
CA ILE A 578 -14.73 -3.87 4.79
C ILE A 578 -14.52 -3.84 6.31
N ASP A 579 -13.43 -4.45 6.77
CA ASP A 579 -12.98 -4.51 8.17
C ASP A 579 -12.90 -3.11 8.81
N ASP A 580 -13.25 -3.02 10.11
CA ASP A 580 -13.38 -1.73 10.81
C ASP A 580 -12.06 -0.94 10.82
N ALA A 581 -10.93 -1.59 11.07
CA ALA A 581 -9.63 -0.92 11.11
C ALA A 581 -9.17 -0.52 9.69
N HIS A 582 -9.45 -1.32 8.66
CA HIS A 582 -9.19 -0.93 7.26
C HIS A 582 -10.05 0.27 6.84
N PHE A 583 -11.30 0.35 7.31
CA PHE A 583 -12.17 1.51 7.12
C PHE A 583 -11.59 2.74 7.84
N GLU A 584 -11.21 2.64 9.11
CA GLU A 584 -10.53 3.71 9.86
C GLU A 584 -9.23 4.18 9.16
N ALA A 585 -8.45 3.28 8.58
CA ALA A 585 -7.22 3.61 7.86
C ALA A 585 -7.43 4.30 6.49
N GLY A 586 -8.64 4.25 5.92
CA GLY A 586 -8.96 4.93 4.66
C GLY A 586 -9.99 4.27 3.77
N LEU A 587 -10.25 2.97 3.94
CA LEU A 587 -10.91 2.16 2.92
C LEU A 587 -12.44 2.20 3.00
N SER A 588 -13.08 3.01 2.15
CA SER A 588 -14.55 3.08 2.02
C SER A 588 -15.10 2.33 0.78
N GLU A 589 -14.23 1.93 -0.16
CA GLU A 589 -14.58 1.07 -1.30
C GLU A 589 -13.57 -0.09 -1.45
N GLN A 590 -14.07 -1.31 -1.67
CA GLN A 590 -13.29 -2.49 -2.04
C GLN A 590 -13.94 -3.19 -3.24
N ILE A 591 -13.13 -3.65 -4.21
CA ILE A 591 -13.61 -4.50 -5.32
C ILE A 591 -13.03 -5.90 -5.14
N ASP A 592 -13.94 -6.86 -4.95
CA ASP A 592 -13.68 -8.30 -4.89
C ASP A 592 -14.24 -8.98 -6.16
N TYR A 593 -13.89 -10.24 -6.37
CA TYR A 593 -14.37 -11.01 -7.52
C TYR A 593 -14.74 -12.44 -7.12
N ILE A 594 -15.78 -13.00 -7.72
CA ILE A 594 -16.00 -14.46 -7.72
C ILE A 594 -15.57 -15.01 -9.08
N LYS A 595 -14.55 -15.86 -9.08
CA LYS A 595 -14.09 -16.62 -10.25
C LYS A 595 -14.66 -18.03 -10.15
N VAL A 596 -15.79 -18.26 -10.82
CA VAL A 596 -16.38 -19.61 -10.96
C VAL A 596 -15.57 -20.38 -11.99
N ILE A 597 -15.14 -21.58 -11.65
CA ILE A 597 -14.44 -22.53 -12.54
C ILE A 597 -15.35 -23.74 -12.73
N VAL A 598 -15.53 -24.19 -13.97
CA VAL A 598 -16.40 -25.33 -14.32
C VAL A 598 -15.70 -26.25 -15.31
N ALA A 599 -15.70 -27.56 -15.07
CA ALA A 599 -15.07 -28.57 -15.92
C ALA A 599 -16.00 -29.78 -16.14
N LYS A 600 -15.71 -30.63 -17.14
CA LYS A 600 -16.35 -31.94 -17.32
C LYS A 600 -15.72 -33.05 -16.46
N GLN A 601 -14.58 -32.78 -15.81
CA GLN A 601 -13.82 -33.74 -14.99
C GLN A 601 -13.57 -33.20 -13.57
N ASP A 602 -13.22 -34.10 -12.64
CA ASP A 602 -13.13 -33.82 -11.20
C ASP A 602 -11.79 -33.17 -10.80
N PHE A 603 -11.83 -31.90 -10.40
CA PHE A 603 -10.65 -31.07 -10.08
C PHE A 603 -10.64 -30.58 -8.62
N ASP A 604 -9.45 -30.36 -8.07
CA ASP A 604 -9.24 -29.81 -6.71
C ASP A 604 -8.96 -28.30 -6.75
N THR A 605 -9.07 -27.63 -5.60
CA THR A 605 -8.60 -26.26 -5.30
C THR A 605 -8.04 -26.13 -3.83
N ASN A 606 -6.94 -26.85 -3.44
CA ASN A 606 -6.01 -26.74 -2.26
C ASN A 606 -4.47 -26.20 -2.30
N GLY A 607 -3.89 -25.66 -3.41
CA GLY A 607 -2.62 -24.82 -3.73
C GLY A 607 -2.64 -23.31 -4.35
N PHE A 608 -3.77 -22.64 -4.74
CA PHE A 608 -4.14 -21.17 -4.90
C PHE A 608 -4.59 -20.34 -3.63
N ASN A 609 -5.83 -20.50 -3.06
CA ASN A 609 -6.49 -19.78 -1.92
C ASN A 609 -5.61 -19.20 -0.80
N GLN A 610 -4.99 -18.08 -1.10
CA GLN A 610 -3.97 -17.40 -0.32
C GLN A 610 -4.56 -16.42 0.71
N ASP A 611 -3.89 -16.29 1.86
CA ASP A 611 -4.17 -15.27 2.86
C ASP A 611 -4.14 -13.85 2.24
N ALA A 612 -5.15 -13.06 2.55
CA ALA A 612 -5.23 -11.67 2.13
C ALA A 612 -4.12 -10.81 2.77
N LEU A 613 -3.38 -10.05 1.96
CA LEU A 613 -2.21 -9.31 2.41
C LEU A 613 -2.57 -8.14 3.35
N ILE A 614 -1.60 -7.77 4.18
CA ILE A 614 -1.68 -6.63 5.10
C ILE A 614 -1.32 -5.34 4.34
N ILE A 615 -2.19 -4.34 4.44
CA ILE A 615 -1.97 -2.99 3.93
C ILE A 615 -1.90 -2.04 5.14
N ARG A 616 -0.72 -1.45 5.36
CA ARG A 616 -0.30 -0.56 6.46
C ARG A 616 -0.85 -0.83 7.88
N GLY A 617 0.03 -1.33 8.76
CA GLY A 617 -0.06 -1.16 10.22
C GLY A 617 -1.08 -2.00 10.99
N ILE A 618 -2.14 -2.49 10.34
CA ILE A 618 -3.24 -3.22 10.97
C ILE A 618 -3.04 -4.72 10.84
N LYS A 619 -3.15 -5.46 11.96
CA LYS A 619 -3.27 -6.92 11.93
C LYS A 619 -4.73 -7.28 11.63
N PRO A 620 -5.03 -7.97 10.52
CA PRO A 620 -6.39 -8.44 10.25
C PRO A 620 -6.83 -9.42 11.34
N THR A 621 -8.10 -9.33 11.76
CA THR A 621 -8.69 -10.36 12.62
C THR A 621 -8.93 -11.62 11.78
N THR A 622 -8.43 -12.76 12.26
CA THR A 622 -8.11 -13.91 11.40
C THR A 622 -9.32 -14.77 11.01
N ARG A 623 -9.56 -14.95 9.70
CA ARG A 623 -10.17 -16.15 9.09
C ARG A 623 -10.05 -16.13 7.55
N GLU A 624 -9.12 -16.90 6.98
CA GLU A 624 -9.06 -17.40 5.58
C GLU A 624 -7.80 -18.31 5.40
N GLY A 625 -7.68 -19.07 4.28
CA GLY A 625 -6.41 -19.69 3.81
C GLY A 625 -6.33 -21.23 3.64
N LEU A 626 -6.28 -21.71 2.36
CA LEU A 626 -5.58 -22.90 1.73
C LEU A 626 -6.28 -23.50 0.44
N GLN A 627 -5.57 -24.03 -0.58
CA GLN A 627 -5.26 -23.39 -1.91
C GLN A 627 -6.04 -23.69 -3.39
N ILE A 628 -5.95 -24.38 -4.64
CA ILE A 628 -5.08 -25.03 -5.81
C ILE A 628 -5.32 -24.42 -7.20
N PRO A 629 -4.29 -24.38 -8.09
CA PRO A 629 -4.43 -24.31 -9.55
C PRO A 629 -4.58 -25.67 -10.26
N PRO A 630 -5.62 -25.83 -11.08
CA PRO A 630 -5.57 -26.54 -12.36
C PRO A 630 -5.60 -25.49 -13.50
N THR A 631 -5.32 -25.77 -14.78
CA THR A 631 -5.92 -26.81 -15.64
C THR A 631 -5.07 -27.07 -16.92
N VAL A 632 -5.67 -27.72 -17.92
CA VAL A 632 -5.17 -28.90 -18.65
C VAL A 632 -5.44 -28.75 -20.17
N ASP A 633 -4.85 -29.61 -20.99
CA ASP A 633 -5.58 -30.34 -22.04
C ASP A 633 -5.06 -31.79 -22.13
N GLU A 634 -5.85 -32.81 -22.50
CA GLU A 634 -7.20 -32.80 -23.08
C GLU A 634 -8.34 -32.92 -22.03
N GLU A 635 -8.73 -31.81 -21.38
CA GLU A 635 -9.89 -31.76 -20.48
C GLU A 635 -10.67 -30.45 -20.65
N ASP A 636 -12.00 -30.51 -20.64
CA ASP A 636 -12.84 -29.38 -21.07
C ASP A 636 -13.36 -28.57 -19.88
N TRP A 637 -12.88 -27.32 -19.76
CA TRP A 637 -13.17 -26.42 -18.63
C TRP A 637 -13.30 -24.95 -19.06
N THR A 638 -14.09 -24.16 -18.34
CA THR A 638 -14.32 -22.72 -18.58
C THR A 638 -14.40 -21.93 -17.27
N THR A 639 -14.29 -20.60 -17.31
CA THR A 639 -14.43 -19.74 -16.12
C THR A 639 -15.47 -18.62 -16.32
N ARG A 640 -16.05 -18.10 -15.23
CA ARG A 640 -16.87 -16.88 -15.21
C ARG A 640 -16.39 -15.98 -14.08
N ARG A 641 -16.36 -14.66 -14.31
CA ARG A 641 -15.91 -13.64 -13.34
C ARG A 641 -17.08 -12.73 -12.99
N ILE A 642 -17.45 -12.68 -11.72
CA ILE A 642 -18.45 -11.77 -11.14
C ILE A 642 -17.69 -10.70 -10.35
N PRO A 643 -17.63 -9.43 -10.79
CA PRO A 643 -17.10 -8.33 -9.99
C PRO A 643 -18.10 -7.86 -8.92
N ILE A 644 -17.64 -7.77 -7.67
CA ILE A 644 -18.38 -7.32 -6.49
C ILE A 644 -17.75 -6.02 -5.97
N ARG A 645 -18.53 -4.95 -5.84
CA ARG A 645 -18.08 -3.65 -5.31
C ARG A 645 -18.73 -3.41 -3.94
N ILE A 646 -17.95 -3.54 -2.88
CA ILE A 646 -18.37 -3.27 -1.49
C ILE A 646 -18.17 -1.78 -1.22
N VAL A 647 -19.21 -1.09 -0.72
CA VAL A 647 -19.16 0.34 -0.39
C VAL A 647 -19.60 0.58 1.05
N ARG A 648 -18.73 1.16 1.86
CA ARG A 648 -19.00 1.57 3.25
C ARG A 648 -18.97 3.11 3.29
N PRO A 649 -20.11 3.80 3.43
CA PRO A 649 -20.12 5.26 3.40
C PRO A 649 -19.40 5.85 4.62
N ARG A 650 -18.77 7.00 4.43
CA ARG A 650 -18.18 7.80 5.52
C ARG A 650 -19.27 8.51 6.32
N PRO A 651 -19.08 8.71 7.64
CA PRO A 651 -20.01 9.50 8.43
C PRO A 651 -19.94 10.98 8.00
N GLU A 652 -21.10 11.53 7.63
CA GLU A 652 -21.29 12.96 7.42
C GLU A 652 -21.05 13.74 8.73
N THR A 653 -20.28 14.83 8.67
CA THR A 653 -20.07 15.76 9.80
C THR A 653 -20.81 17.06 9.53
N GLU A 654 -21.64 17.53 10.47
CA GLU A 654 -22.35 18.80 10.31
C GLU A 654 -21.40 20.00 10.44
N LEU A 655 -21.42 20.89 9.44
CA LEU A 655 -20.70 22.15 9.39
C LEU A 655 -21.73 23.28 9.44
N SER A 656 -21.75 24.04 10.54
CA SER A 656 -22.76 25.09 10.80
C SER A 656 -22.15 26.39 11.35
N ASP A 657 -22.73 27.54 11.01
CA ASP A 657 -22.47 28.91 11.52
C ASP A 657 -21.07 29.14 12.15
N ALA A 658 -20.05 29.35 11.30
CA ALA A 658 -18.66 29.60 11.68
C ALA A 658 -17.93 28.49 12.50
N SER A 659 -18.47 27.28 12.58
CA SER A 659 -17.75 26.12 13.14
C SER A 659 -16.63 25.62 12.21
N ARG A 660 -15.69 24.88 12.80
CA ARG A 660 -14.61 24.17 12.10
C ARG A 660 -14.76 22.67 12.32
N VAL A 661 -14.90 21.92 11.23
CA VAL A 661 -14.90 20.46 11.22
C VAL A 661 -13.53 19.93 10.78
N THR A 662 -13.17 18.73 11.21
CA THR A 662 -11.98 18.03 10.69
C THR A 662 -12.39 16.64 10.22
N LEU A 663 -12.18 16.37 8.92
CA LEU A 663 -12.49 15.11 8.28
C LEU A 663 -11.23 14.23 8.25
N GLU A 664 -11.38 12.96 8.66
CA GLU A 664 -10.35 11.91 8.49
C GLU A 664 -8.96 12.25 9.06
N GLU A 665 -8.91 13.08 10.11
CA GLU A 665 -7.70 13.70 10.65
C GLU A 665 -6.82 14.42 9.60
N SER A 666 -7.36 14.77 8.43
CA SER A 666 -6.59 15.11 7.22
C SER A 666 -6.98 16.44 6.57
N VAL A 667 -8.27 16.80 6.57
CA VAL A 667 -8.76 18.11 6.11
C VAL A 667 -9.50 18.80 7.24
N SER A 668 -9.15 20.06 7.53
CA SER A 668 -9.94 20.94 8.35
C SER A 668 -10.67 21.97 7.48
N ILE A 669 -12.00 22.04 7.64
CA ILE A 669 -12.90 22.93 6.88
C ILE A 669 -13.60 23.87 7.87
N ALA A 670 -13.66 25.16 7.57
CA ALA A 670 -14.45 26.13 8.34
C ALA A 670 -15.22 27.07 7.40
N GLY A 671 -16.55 27.05 7.52
CA GLY A 671 -17.44 27.91 6.74
C GLY A 671 -17.55 29.32 7.34
N PRO A 672 -17.98 30.32 6.55
CA PRO A 672 -18.27 31.66 7.04
C PRO A 672 -19.54 31.71 7.89
N LYS A 673 -19.86 32.89 8.44
CA LYS A 673 -21.07 33.05 9.25
C LYS A 673 -22.34 33.00 8.39
N GLY A 674 -23.31 32.18 8.78
CA GLY A 674 -24.55 31.95 8.03
C GLY A 674 -24.47 30.84 6.97
N PHE A 675 -23.31 30.22 6.76
CA PHE A 675 -23.17 29.01 5.93
C PHE A 675 -23.53 27.76 6.72
N SER A 676 -24.15 26.78 6.07
CA SER A 676 -24.21 25.41 6.61
C SER A 676 -24.17 24.35 5.51
N ALA A 677 -23.62 23.19 5.85
CA ALA A 677 -23.52 22.02 4.99
C ALA A 677 -23.28 20.75 5.83
N LYS A 678 -23.38 19.58 5.21
CA LYS A 678 -22.81 18.34 5.71
C LYS A 678 -21.51 18.05 4.97
N ALA A 679 -20.42 17.81 5.69
CA ALA A 679 -19.10 17.59 5.13
C ALA A 679 -18.68 16.13 5.27
N ALA A 680 -18.21 15.52 4.17
CA ALA A 680 -17.70 14.16 4.13
C ALA A 680 -16.51 14.05 3.16
N MET A 681 -15.66 13.04 3.36
CA MET A 681 -14.65 12.64 2.39
C MET A 681 -15.16 11.48 1.54
N MET A 682 -14.90 11.53 0.24
CA MET A 682 -15.29 10.51 -0.74
C MET A 682 -14.11 10.03 -1.58
N HIS A 683 -14.27 8.84 -2.18
CA HIS A 683 -13.47 8.40 -3.32
C HIS A 683 -13.96 9.08 -4.61
N GLU A 684 -13.04 9.38 -5.52
CA GLU A 684 -13.32 9.94 -6.86
C GLU A 684 -14.37 9.13 -7.65
N THR A 685 -14.27 7.80 -7.58
CA THR A 685 -15.22 6.83 -8.17
C THR A 685 -16.65 7.02 -7.68
N GLN A 686 -16.84 7.41 -6.42
CA GLN A 686 -18.14 7.64 -5.79
C GLN A 686 -18.68 9.04 -6.14
N ALA A 687 -17.79 10.05 -6.11
CA ALA A 687 -18.13 11.44 -6.44
C ALA A 687 -18.61 11.58 -7.90
N ASN A 688 -17.88 10.96 -8.85
CA ASN A 688 -18.20 10.92 -10.27
C ASN A 688 -19.55 10.24 -10.54
N ARG A 689 -19.82 9.07 -9.93
CA ARG A 689 -21.10 8.32 -10.11
C ARG A 689 -22.34 9.10 -9.68
N SER A 690 -22.17 10.04 -8.75
CA SER A 690 -23.25 10.88 -8.20
C SER A 690 -23.18 12.32 -8.73
N LEU A 691 -22.57 12.52 -9.90
CA LEU A 691 -22.69 13.70 -10.75
C LEU A 691 -23.13 13.22 -12.14
N SER A 692 -24.22 13.78 -12.66
CA SER A 692 -24.86 13.37 -13.92
C SER A 692 -24.15 13.91 -15.18
N SER A 693 -22.82 13.92 -15.18
CA SER A 693 -21.99 14.61 -16.18
C SER A 693 -20.82 13.76 -16.69
N ASP A 694 -20.71 13.59 -18.01
CA ASP A 694 -19.63 12.88 -18.73
C ASP A 694 -18.27 13.62 -18.73
N ALA A 695 -18.03 14.48 -17.74
CA ALA A 695 -16.84 15.33 -17.65
C ALA A 695 -15.69 14.59 -16.96
N GLU A 696 -14.93 13.77 -17.70
CA GLU A 696 -13.67 13.23 -17.18
C GLU A 696 -12.73 14.39 -16.77
N PRO A 697 -12.13 14.36 -15.57
CA PRO A 697 -11.05 15.28 -15.25
C PRO A 697 -9.87 15.01 -16.18
N LEU A 698 -9.35 16.05 -16.86
CA LEU A 698 -8.19 15.89 -17.72
C LEU A 698 -6.98 15.43 -16.88
N MET A 699 -6.60 14.16 -17.04
CA MET A 699 -5.33 13.62 -16.53
C MET A 699 -4.16 14.26 -17.28
N MET A 700 -3.48 15.21 -16.63
CA MET A 700 -2.42 16.03 -17.22
C MET A 700 -1.02 15.58 -16.77
N GLU A 701 -0.02 15.78 -17.64
CA GLU A 701 1.37 15.44 -17.33
C GLU A 701 1.91 16.24 -16.13
N GLY A 702 2.10 15.55 -14.99
CA GLY A 702 2.54 16.14 -13.72
C GLY A 702 1.43 16.60 -12.78
N PHE A 703 0.18 16.24 -13.06
CA PHE A 703 -0.93 16.25 -12.10
C PHE A 703 -1.20 14.79 -11.66
N ALA A 704 -1.47 14.56 -10.39
CA ALA A 704 -1.92 13.28 -9.86
C ALA A 704 -3.04 13.50 -8.83
N PRO A 705 -4.07 12.64 -8.75
CA PRO A 705 -5.06 12.71 -7.66
C PRO A 705 -4.37 12.67 -6.29
N MET A 706 -4.73 13.58 -5.39
CA MET A 706 -4.19 13.63 -4.04
C MET A 706 -5.01 12.74 -3.12
N SER A 707 -4.46 11.55 -2.85
CA SER A 707 -4.98 10.57 -1.91
C SER A 707 -4.67 11.02 -0.48
N LEU A 708 -5.67 11.52 0.27
CA LEU A 708 -5.47 11.90 1.69
C LEU A 708 -5.48 10.70 2.65
N THR A 709 -6.06 9.59 2.20
CA THR A 709 -5.86 8.26 2.77
C THR A 709 -5.30 7.32 1.69
N PRO A 710 -4.71 6.16 2.01
CA PRO A 710 -4.23 5.21 1.01
C PRO A 710 -5.38 4.65 0.14
N GLY A 711 -5.11 4.48 -1.16
CA GLY A 711 -6.02 3.80 -2.10
C GLY A 711 -5.66 2.32 -2.31
N MET A 712 -6.54 1.54 -2.95
CA MET A 712 -6.25 0.16 -3.36
C MET A 712 -6.56 -0.05 -4.83
N LEU A 713 -5.53 -0.38 -5.64
CA LEU A 713 -5.58 -0.87 -7.05
C LEU A 713 -6.31 -0.01 -8.09
N ARG A 714 -7.57 0.37 -7.82
CA ARG A 714 -8.48 1.16 -8.67
C ARG A 714 -9.27 2.22 -7.90
N SER A 715 -9.32 2.15 -6.57
CA SER A 715 -9.72 3.32 -5.78
C SER A 715 -8.50 4.22 -5.62
N THR A 716 -8.58 5.46 -6.12
CA THR A 716 -7.89 6.55 -5.44
C THR A 716 -8.42 6.57 -4.01
N GLY A 717 -7.56 6.74 -3.01
CA GLY A 717 -8.00 6.91 -1.62
C GLY A 717 -8.78 8.22 -1.48
N LEU A 718 -9.09 8.65 -0.26
CA LEU A 718 -10.01 9.77 -0.07
C LEU A 718 -9.46 11.07 -0.69
N SER A 719 -10.06 11.45 -1.83
CA SER A 719 -9.54 12.43 -2.79
C SER A 719 -10.63 13.40 -3.26
N VAL A 720 -11.81 13.38 -2.62
CA VAL A 720 -12.87 14.36 -2.87
C VAL A 720 -13.44 14.83 -1.54
N ILE A 721 -13.52 16.15 -1.34
CA ILE A 721 -14.34 16.74 -0.29
C ILE A 721 -15.75 16.91 -0.86
N ALA A 722 -16.73 16.27 -0.23
CA ALA A 722 -18.15 16.48 -0.51
C ALA A 722 -18.74 17.42 0.56
N LEU A 723 -19.44 18.46 0.11
CA LEU A 723 -20.28 19.32 0.94
C LEU A 723 -21.71 19.19 0.43
N GLU A 724 -22.59 18.56 1.19
CA GLU A 724 -23.97 18.22 0.81
C GLU A 724 -24.96 19.04 1.65
N ASN A 725 -26.20 19.18 1.17
CA ASN A 725 -27.25 19.97 1.84
C ASN A 725 -26.83 21.45 2.08
N ILE A 726 -26.12 22.07 1.13
CA ILE A 726 -25.57 23.42 1.29
C ILE A 726 -26.68 24.48 1.37
N ASP A 727 -26.61 25.31 2.41
CA ASP A 727 -27.40 26.54 2.59
C ASP A 727 -26.50 27.75 2.92
N GLY A 728 -26.98 28.96 2.62
CA GLY A 728 -26.28 30.21 2.90
C GLY A 728 -25.11 30.54 1.97
N LEU A 729 -25.16 30.10 0.69
CA LEU A 729 -24.06 30.28 -0.29
C LEU A 729 -23.56 31.74 -0.38
N ASP A 730 -24.48 32.72 -0.36
CA ASP A 730 -24.20 34.16 -0.43
C ASP A 730 -23.34 34.71 0.74
N SER A 731 -23.16 33.94 1.82
CA SER A 731 -22.27 34.32 2.92
C SER A 731 -20.78 34.18 2.57
N ILE A 732 -20.43 33.35 1.58
CA ILE A 732 -19.06 33.16 1.12
C ILE A 732 -18.61 34.38 0.33
N THR A 733 -17.66 35.13 0.90
CA THR A 733 -17.16 36.39 0.31
C THR A 733 -15.64 36.52 0.45
N PRO A 734 -15.00 37.48 -0.24
CA PRO A 734 -13.60 37.83 0.00
C PRO A 734 -13.27 38.37 1.41
N ASN A 735 -14.27 38.64 2.27
CA ASN A 735 -14.07 39.00 3.68
C ASN A 735 -14.27 37.81 4.62
N ASP A 736 -15.22 36.92 4.29
CA ASP A 736 -15.57 35.74 5.08
C ASP A 736 -15.63 34.52 4.12
N PRO A 737 -14.49 33.88 3.84
CA PRO A 737 -14.40 32.79 2.86
C PRO A 737 -14.69 31.42 3.47
N LEU A 738 -15.01 30.45 2.62
CA LEU A 738 -14.93 29.03 3.00
C LEU A 738 -13.45 28.64 3.09
N ASN A 739 -12.98 28.31 4.30
CA ASN A 739 -11.59 27.98 4.58
C ASN A 739 -11.39 26.46 4.51
N ILE A 740 -10.38 26.01 3.77
CA ILE A 740 -9.96 24.60 3.67
C ILE A 740 -8.47 24.50 3.97
N SER A 741 -8.10 23.61 4.88
CA SER A 741 -6.73 23.43 5.36
C SER A 741 -6.40 21.94 5.45
N LEU A 742 -5.15 21.57 5.18
CA LEU A 742 -4.66 20.26 5.57
C LEU A 742 -4.35 20.25 7.08
N THR A 743 -4.23 19.05 7.65
CA THR A 743 -3.63 18.86 8.97
C THR A 743 -2.15 18.51 8.84
N LYS A 744 -1.37 18.69 9.92
CA LYS A 744 0.04 18.27 10.00
C LYS A 744 0.30 16.82 9.58
N LYS A 745 -0.70 15.94 9.76
CA LYS A 745 -0.66 14.53 9.34
C LYS A 745 -0.72 14.38 7.82
N ALA A 746 -1.58 15.16 7.14
CA ALA A 746 -1.67 15.19 5.69
C ALA A 746 -0.53 15.99 5.04
N GLU A 747 -0.14 17.12 5.63
CA GLU A 747 0.98 17.97 5.18
C GLU A 747 2.31 17.21 5.14
N SER A 748 2.54 16.29 6.09
CA SER A 748 3.77 15.48 6.14
C SER A 748 3.97 14.52 4.95
N ASN A 749 2.92 14.29 4.14
CA ASN A 749 2.97 13.43 2.95
C ASN A 749 3.21 14.20 1.63
N LEU A 750 3.35 15.53 1.67
CA LEU A 750 3.68 16.36 0.52
C LEU A 750 5.19 16.59 0.40
N ALA A 751 5.76 16.40 -0.79
CA ALA A 751 7.13 16.84 -1.06
C ALA A 751 7.21 18.37 -1.20
N ALA A 752 8.39 18.94 -0.94
CA ALA A 752 8.58 20.40 -0.90
C ALA A 752 8.39 21.11 -2.26
N ASP A 753 8.38 20.38 -3.37
CA ASP A 753 8.08 20.87 -4.72
C ASP A 753 6.71 20.39 -5.26
N GLU A 754 5.85 19.84 -4.39
CA GLU A 754 4.46 19.53 -4.70
C GLU A 754 3.50 20.65 -4.24
N VAL A 755 2.43 20.87 -5.00
CA VAL A 755 1.36 21.82 -4.67
C VAL A 755 0.00 21.13 -4.72
N PHE A 756 -0.76 21.28 -3.65
CA PHE A 756 -2.14 20.83 -3.52
C PHE A 756 -3.13 21.81 -4.17
N ILE A 757 -4.04 21.30 -5.00
CA ILE A 757 -5.10 22.03 -5.72
C ILE A 757 -6.41 21.24 -5.67
N ALA A 758 -7.55 21.92 -5.69
CA ALA A 758 -8.86 21.32 -5.88
C ALA A 758 -9.50 21.73 -7.21
N PHE A 759 -10.44 20.90 -7.69
CA PHE A 759 -11.18 21.08 -8.93
C PHE A 759 -12.68 20.78 -8.74
N THR A 760 -13.57 21.60 -9.30
CA THR A 760 -15.01 21.30 -9.39
C THR A 760 -15.35 20.74 -10.77
N GLN A 761 -15.81 19.49 -10.82
CA GLN A 761 -16.20 18.82 -12.08
C GLN A 761 -17.39 19.52 -12.75
N LYS A 762 -18.39 19.93 -11.96
CA LYS A 762 -19.47 20.83 -12.40
C LYS A 762 -19.01 22.29 -12.24
N GLY A 763 -19.09 23.09 -13.30
CA GLY A 763 -18.54 24.45 -13.36
C GLY A 763 -17.06 24.55 -13.77
N GLY A 764 -16.28 23.47 -13.64
CA GLY A 764 -14.91 23.37 -14.21
C GLY A 764 -13.86 24.26 -13.55
N GLN A 765 -14.06 24.69 -12.30
CA GLN A 765 -13.20 25.66 -11.63
C GLN A 765 -12.13 25.02 -10.75
N TRP A 766 -10.95 25.63 -10.71
CA TRP A 766 -9.80 25.21 -9.92
C TRP A 766 -9.57 26.17 -8.74
N TYR A 767 -9.12 25.61 -7.63
CA TYR A 767 -8.82 26.32 -6.39
C TYR A 767 -7.45 25.87 -5.85
N PRO A 768 -6.39 26.69 -5.87
CA PRO A 768 -5.13 26.37 -5.20
C PRO A 768 -5.39 26.18 -3.70
N LEU A 769 -5.02 25.02 -3.17
CA LEU A 769 -5.22 24.69 -1.75
C LEU A 769 -3.95 24.82 -0.90
N SER A 770 -2.82 25.17 -1.52
CA SER A 770 -1.54 25.45 -0.87
C SER A 770 -0.64 26.31 -1.77
N LEU A 771 0.47 26.81 -1.22
CA LEU A 771 1.65 27.21 -2.00
C LEU A 771 2.80 26.22 -1.72
N PRO A 772 3.75 26.04 -2.66
CA PRO A 772 4.82 25.07 -2.48
C PRO A 772 5.74 25.52 -1.34
N GLY A 773 5.88 24.65 -0.32
CA GLY A 773 6.62 24.95 0.91
C GLY A 773 5.80 25.59 2.03
N ASP A 774 4.47 25.65 1.94
CA ASP A 774 3.57 26.09 3.00
C ASP A 774 3.01 24.90 3.80
N ARG A 775 3.07 24.97 5.14
CA ARG A 775 2.58 23.96 6.10
C ARG A 775 1.73 24.57 7.23
N LYS A 776 1.08 25.71 6.96
CA LYS A 776 0.40 26.52 8.00
C LYS A 776 -0.88 27.21 7.53
N HIS A 777 -0.97 27.62 6.27
CA HIS A 777 -2.08 28.48 5.82
C HIS A 777 -3.27 27.70 5.24
N ALA A 778 -4.47 28.08 5.66
CA ALA A 778 -5.71 27.62 5.04
C ALA A 778 -5.93 28.31 3.68
N ALA A 779 -6.31 27.51 2.68
CA ALA A 779 -6.86 27.97 1.43
C ALA A 779 -8.21 28.66 1.64
N LYS A 780 -8.51 29.66 0.81
CA LYS A 780 -9.70 30.51 0.93
C LYS A 780 -10.51 30.47 -0.35
N ILE A 781 -11.60 29.71 -0.35
CA ILE A 781 -12.62 29.77 -1.39
C ILE A 781 -13.49 31.00 -1.10
N VAL A 782 -13.26 32.07 -1.87
CA VAL A 782 -13.88 33.39 -1.69
C VAL A 782 -15.20 33.58 -2.45
N GLN A 783 -15.55 32.63 -3.31
CA GLN A 783 -16.77 32.62 -4.12
C GLN A 783 -17.07 31.19 -4.57
N LEU A 784 -18.34 30.81 -4.51
CA LEU A 784 -18.93 29.64 -5.16
C LEU A 784 -20.15 30.13 -5.95
N ASP A 785 -20.30 29.67 -7.19
CA ASP A 785 -21.42 30.02 -8.05
C ASP A 785 -22.44 28.86 -8.07
N GLU A 786 -23.75 29.14 -8.17
CA GLU A 786 -24.78 28.07 -8.16
C GLU A 786 -24.60 27.04 -9.29
N GLU A 787 -23.99 27.44 -10.40
CA GLU A 787 -23.66 26.55 -11.53
C GLU A 787 -22.71 25.38 -11.15
N MET A 788 -21.96 25.52 -10.05
CA MET A 788 -21.08 24.47 -9.51
C MET A 788 -21.81 23.37 -8.74
N LEU A 789 -23.04 23.63 -8.28
CA LEU A 789 -23.74 22.76 -7.34
C LEU A 789 -24.43 21.61 -8.09
N GLY A 790 -24.06 20.38 -7.78
CA GLY A 790 -24.69 19.17 -8.30
C GLY A 790 -26.04 18.86 -7.65
N ASP A 791 -26.87 18.13 -8.39
CA ASP A 791 -28.10 17.52 -7.91
C ASP A 791 -27.84 16.03 -7.61
N GLU A 792 -28.26 15.55 -6.43
CA GLU A 792 -28.10 14.14 -6.06
C GLU A 792 -29.02 13.21 -6.87
N THR A 793 -28.45 12.13 -7.44
CA THR A 793 -29.20 10.99 -7.99
C THR A 793 -29.61 10.01 -6.88
N GLY A 794 -30.40 10.48 -5.93
CA GLY A 794 -30.96 9.71 -4.81
C GLY A 794 -32.48 9.53 -4.91
N ASN A 795 -33.02 8.48 -4.28
CA ASN A 795 -34.45 8.13 -4.35
C ASN A 795 -35.33 8.97 -3.39
N GLU A 796 -34.89 10.19 -3.05
CA GLU A 796 -35.58 11.13 -2.16
C GLU A 796 -36.29 12.23 -2.95
N ARG A 797 -37.26 12.90 -2.31
CA ARG A 797 -38.27 13.71 -3.01
C ARG A 797 -37.86 15.16 -3.33
N ASN A 798 -36.64 15.57 -2.96
CA ASN A 798 -36.03 16.87 -3.25
C ASN A 798 -34.57 16.65 -3.66
N PRO A 799 -34.06 17.30 -4.72
CA PRO A 799 -32.63 17.37 -4.96
C PRO A 799 -31.96 18.22 -3.86
N LYS A 800 -30.86 17.71 -3.31
CA LYS A 800 -30.03 18.41 -2.33
C LYS A 800 -28.87 19.10 -3.05
N ARG A 801 -28.55 20.33 -2.63
CA ARG A 801 -27.43 21.12 -3.16
C ARG A 801 -26.10 20.52 -2.69
N ALA A 802 -25.28 20.02 -3.61
CA ALA A 802 -23.99 19.41 -3.29
C ALA A 802 -22.81 20.03 -4.07
N LEU A 803 -21.71 20.33 -3.39
CA LEU A 803 -20.42 20.70 -3.97
C LEU A 803 -19.43 19.54 -3.80
N LYS A 804 -18.65 19.25 -4.85
CA LYS A 804 -17.59 18.24 -4.83
C LYS A 804 -16.27 18.86 -5.29
N LEU A 805 -15.28 18.84 -4.42
CA LEU A 805 -13.94 19.37 -4.64
C LEU A 805 -12.97 18.19 -4.79
N PHE A 806 -12.62 17.87 -6.03
CA PHE A 806 -11.69 16.80 -6.38
C PHE A 806 -10.25 17.27 -6.15
N LEU A 807 -9.47 16.47 -5.44
CA LEU A 807 -8.18 16.83 -4.86
C LEU A 807 -7.03 16.31 -5.73
N TYR A 808 -6.09 17.19 -6.07
CA TYR A 808 -4.94 16.90 -6.92
C TYR A 808 -3.64 17.47 -6.33
N LYS A 809 -2.52 16.79 -6.56
CA LYS A 809 -1.18 17.32 -6.35
C LYS A 809 -0.47 17.55 -7.69
N ILE A 810 0.29 18.64 -7.76
CA ILE A 810 1.08 19.03 -8.93
C ILE A 810 2.56 19.01 -8.54
N THR A 811 3.37 18.15 -9.16
CA THR A 811 4.82 18.15 -8.96
C THR A 811 5.46 19.19 -9.87
N LEU A 812 6.00 20.26 -9.29
CA LEU A 812 6.61 21.37 -10.02
C LEU A 812 8.03 21.04 -10.50
N GLY A 813 8.72 20.14 -9.79
CA GLY A 813 10.12 19.79 -10.03
C GLY A 813 11.08 20.76 -9.34
N LYS A 814 12.30 20.29 -9.04
CA LYS A 814 13.39 21.07 -8.40
C LYS A 814 13.37 22.55 -8.85
N PRO A 815 13.21 23.52 -7.93
CA PRO A 815 13.13 24.93 -8.27
C PRO A 815 14.39 25.40 -9.00
N ILE A 816 14.28 26.49 -9.76
CA ILE A 816 15.41 27.05 -10.51
C ILE A 816 16.57 27.42 -9.57
N LEU A 817 16.28 27.85 -8.34
CA LEU A 817 17.25 28.02 -7.25
C LEU A 817 18.05 26.74 -6.94
N GLY A 818 17.39 25.57 -6.90
CA GLY A 818 18.08 24.29 -6.76
C GLY A 818 19.01 23.99 -7.94
N LYS A 819 18.62 24.34 -9.17
CA LYS A 819 19.47 24.21 -10.36
C LYS A 819 20.58 25.26 -10.47
N ILE A 820 20.54 26.31 -9.63
CA ILE A 820 21.61 27.30 -9.46
C ILE A 820 22.55 26.84 -8.34
N ALA A 821 22.04 26.36 -7.20
CA ALA A 821 22.83 25.79 -6.11
C ALA A 821 23.49 24.43 -6.45
N ASP A 822 22.94 23.69 -7.40
CA ASP A 822 23.59 22.50 -8.01
C ASP A 822 24.66 22.90 -9.06
N ARG A 823 24.83 24.20 -9.38
CA ARG A 823 25.86 24.75 -10.31
C ARG A 823 26.91 25.61 -9.62
N MET A 824 26.50 26.41 -8.65
CA MET A 824 27.33 27.27 -7.81
C MET A 824 27.29 26.65 -6.42
N GLY A 825 28.43 26.14 -5.95
CA GLY A 825 28.49 25.32 -4.75
C GLY A 825 27.97 26.08 -3.52
N LYS A 826 27.51 25.36 -2.50
CA LYS A 826 26.84 25.94 -1.29
C LYS A 826 27.64 27.00 -0.51
N GLN A 827 28.85 27.36 -0.90
CA GLN A 827 29.64 28.44 -0.32
C GLN A 827 29.52 29.78 -1.08
N ASP A 828 29.00 29.81 -2.31
CA ASP A 828 28.89 31.03 -3.13
C ASP A 828 27.57 31.81 -2.91
N LEU A 829 26.75 31.40 -1.94
CA LEU A 829 25.44 31.99 -1.68
C LEU A 829 25.55 33.26 -0.80
N TYR A 830 25.63 34.39 -1.50
CA TYR A 830 25.38 35.76 -1.00
C TYR A 830 26.49 36.36 -0.11
N GLN A 831 27.12 37.43 -0.61
CA GLN A 831 28.25 38.16 -0.02
C GLN A 831 28.42 39.52 -0.74
N LEU A 832 29.19 40.46 -0.18
CA LEU A 832 29.50 41.74 -0.83
C LEU A 832 30.31 41.54 -2.12
N ALA A 833 29.88 42.19 -3.21
CA ALA A 833 30.52 42.10 -4.53
C ALA A 833 30.64 43.45 -5.26
N LYS A 834 31.73 43.63 -6.02
CA LYS A 834 31.84 44.62 -7.09
C LYS A 834 31.01 44.17 -8.29
N VAL A 835 30.34 45.12 -8.97
CA VAL A 835 29.45 44.82 -10.09
C VAL A 835 29.76 45.63 -11.35
N GLU A 836 29.82 44.93 -12.49
CA GLU A 836 29.95 45.51 -13.83
C GLU A 836 28.68 45.21 -14.64
N VAL A 837 27.84 46.24 -14.81
CA VAL A 837 26.61 46.18 -15.61
C VAL A 837 26.94 46.30 -17.11
N PRO A 838 26.50 45.38 -17.98
CA PRO A 838 26.74 45.44 -19.42
C PRO A 838 25.96 46.56 -20.12
N ALA A 839 26.37 46.88 -21.35
CA ALA A 839 25.72 47.90 -22.18
C ALA A 839 24.39 47.40 -22.79
N ASP A 840 24.32 46.12 -23.16
CA ASP A 840 23.03 45.48 -23.47
C ASP A 840 22.44 44.90 -22.18
N LEU A 841 21.24 45.35 -21.81
CA LEU A 841 20.52 44.87 -20.63
C LEU A 841 19.99 43.44 -20.78
N ALA A 842 20.07 42.82 -21.96
CA ALA A 842 19.84 41.40 -22.18
C ALA A 842 21.03 40.51 -21.75
N GLU A 843 22.24 41.07 -21.63
CA GLU A 843 23.41 40.34 -21.11
C GLU A 843 23.34 40.14 -19.58
N GLU A 844 24.11 39.17 -19.10
CA GLU A 844 24.25 38.88 -17.67
C GLU A 844 25.17 39.91 -16.99
N VAL A 845 24.81 40.29 -15.77
CA VAL A 845 25.58 41.21 -14.93
C VAL A 845 26.78 40.46 -14.36
N LYS A 846 27.97 41.07 -14.37
CA LYS A 846 29.19 40.46 -13.84
C LYS A 846 29.43 40.89 -12.40
N TYR A 847 29.76 39.92 -11.55
CA TYR A 847 30.05 40.10 -10.13
C TYR A 847 31.48 39.64 -9.83
N SER A 848 32.18 40.34 -8.95
CA SER A 848 33.43 39.88 -8.32
C SER A 848 33.36 40.11 -6.80
N SER A 849 33.42 39.05 -6.02
CA SER A 849 33.52 39.07 -4.54
C SER A 849 34.97 39.00 -4.04
N ASN A 850 35.95 39.22 -4.92
CA ASN A 850 37.37 39.18 -4.53
C ASN A 850 37.72 40.39 -3.65
N VAL A 851 37.69 40.21 -2.33
CA VAL A 851 37.99 41.25 -1.32
C VAL A 851 39.25 42.06 -1.66
N GLU A 852 40.32 41.39 -2.10
CA GLU A 852 41.59 42.04 -2.44
C GLU A 852 41.60 42.72 -3.83
N GLU A 853 40.65 42.43 -4.73
CA GLU A 853 40.36 43.26 -5.90
C GLU A 853 39.57 44.50 -5.47
N ILE A 854 38.43 44.29 -4.81
CA ILE A 854 37.48 45.35 -4.44
C ILE A 854 38.19 46.42 -3.60
N LYS A 855 38.97 46.02 -2.60
CA LYS A 855 39.76 46.90 -1.72
C LYS A 855 40.72 47.81 -2.48
N LYS A 856 41.32 47.33 -3.59
CA LYS A 856 42.19 48.16 -4.44
C LYS A 856 41.38 49.21 -5.19
N GLU A 857 40.18 48.88 -5.66
CA GLU A 857 39.29 49.86 -6.30
C GLU A 857 38.70 50.85 -5.28
N VAL A 858 38.35 50.42 -4.06
CA VAL A 858 37.93 51.29 -2.95
C VAL A 858 38.99 52.35 -2.62
N THR A 859 40.29 52.03 -2.71
CA THR A 859 41.35 53.04 -2.49
C THR A 859 41.41 54.11 -3.59
N LYS A 860 41.04 53.79 -4.84
CA LYS A 860 41.05 54.71 -5.99
C LYS A 860 39.76 55.52 -6.12
N ALA A 861 38.63 54.89 -5.80
CA ALA A 861 37.30 55.45 -5.97
C ALA A 861 37.10 56.72 -5.12
N LYS A 862 36.46 57.73 -5.71
CA LYS A 862 35.97 58.93 -5.02
C LYS A 862 34.47 58.82 -4.76
N ARG A 863 33.70 58.29 -5.71
CA ARG A 863 32.25 58.07 -5.59
C ARG A 863 31.92 56.58 -5.70
N ILE A 864 31.41 56.01 -4.60
CA ILE A 864 31.00 54.61 -4.48
C ILE A 864 29.46 54.53 -4.36
N LEU A 865 28.85 53.51 -4.96
CA LEU A 865 27.42 53.22 -4.84
C LEU A 865 27.19 51.78 -4.39
N LEU A 866 26.49 51.60 -3.28
CA LEU A 866 26.01 50.29 -2.80
C LEU A 866 24.53 50.11 -3.14
N PHE A 867 24.16 48.93 -3.64
CA PHE A 867 22.78 48.46 -3.67
C PHE A 867 22.56 47.33 -2.66
N THR A 868 21.42 47.36 -1.95
CA THR A 868 20.91 46.24 -1.13
C THR A 868 19.53 45.82 -1.63
N HIS A 869 19.30 44.51 -1.79
CA HIS A 869 18.03 43.99 -2.32
C HIS A 869 16.92 43.87 -1.26
N GLY A 870 15.73 43.51 -1.73
CA GLY A 870 14.55 43.32 -0.90
C GLY A 870 14.30 41.85 -0.54
N TYR A 871 13.03 41.56 -0.25
CA TYR A 871 12.54 40.24 0.16
C TYR A 871 12.56 39.15 -0.95
N VAL A 872 12.83 39.50 -2.21
CA VAL A 872 12.77 38.57 -3.36
C VAL A 872 14.00 38.68 -4.27
N GLY A 873 15.08 38.01 -3.89
CA GLY A 873 16.21 37.70 -4.77
C GLY A 873 17.24 38.81 -4.98
N ALA A 874 18.27 38.45 -5.74
CA ALA A 874 19.49 39.21 -6.02
C ALA A 874 19.26 40.63 -6.56
N THR A 875 20.30 41.46 -6.49
CA THR A 875 20.32 42.82 -7.04
C THR A 875 20.30 42.91 -8.58
N ASP A 876 20.19 41.80 -9.33
CA ASP A 876 20.46 41.71 -10.78
C ASP A 876 19.58 42.60 -11.68
N ASP A 877 18.28 42.71 -11.40
CA ASP A 877 17.37 43.63 -12.11
C ASP A 877 17.31 45.03 -11.48
N HIS A 878 17.79 45.18 -10.23
CA HIS A 878 17.89 46.46 -9.53
C HIS A 878 19.10 47.26 -10.02
N ILE A 879 20.27 46.63 -10.11
CA ILE A 879 21.54 47.25 -10.51
C ILE A 879 21.48 47.76 -11.96
N LYS A 880 20.72 47.09 -12.83
CA LYS A 880 20.42 47.56 -14.21
C LYS A 880 19.82 48.97 -14.28
N LEU A 881 19.32 49.53 -13.16
CA LEU A 881 18.98 50.94 -13.01
C LEU A 881 20.08 51.90 -13.51
N VAL A 882 21.36 51.64 -13.23
CA VAL A 882 22.45 52.57 -13.57
C VAL A 882 22.71 52.72 -15.07
N ARG A 883 22.21 51.77 -15.88
CA ARG A 883 22.17 51.83 -17.36
C ARG A 883 20.78 52.13 -17.93
N ARG A 884 19.71 52.08 -17.12
CA ARG A 884 18.37 52.58 -17.48
C ARG A 884 18.27 54.10 -17.33
N ILE A 885 18.92 54.67 -16.33
CA ILE A 885 19.02 56.11 -16.12
C ILE A 885 20.12 56.67 -17.03
N SER A 886 19.75 57.62 -17.89
CA SER A 886 20.69 58.42 -18.67
C SER A 886 20.19 59.85 -18.87
N ARG A 887 21.09 60.76 -19.24
CA ARG A 887 20.80 62.13 -19.68
C ARG A 887 21.58 62.42 -20.95
N ILE A 888 21.03 63.28 -21.81
CA ILE A 888 21.77 63.85 -22.94
C ILE A 888 22.26 65.24 -22.53
N LYS A 889 23.57 65.48 -22.63
CA LYS A 889 24.22 66.76 -22.37
C LYS A 889 25.24 67.01 -23.49
N ASP A 890 25.21 68.22 -24.06
CA ASP A 890 26.12 68.65 -25.15
C ASP A 890 26.17 67.69 -26.36
N GLY A 891 25.06 66.98 -26.62
CA GLY A 891 24.91 66.00 -27.70
C GLY A 891 25.40 64.57 -27.39
N GLN A 892 25.98 64.33 -26.21
CA GLN A 892 26.39 63.00 -25.75
C GLN A 892 25.41 62.46 -24.71
N GLN A 893 25.17 61.14 -24.74
CA GLN A 893 24.37 60.43 -23.74
C GLN A 893 25.30 59.89 -22.65
N SER A 894 25.12 60.36 -21.41
CA SER A 894 25.78 59.81 -20.23
C SER A 894 24.81 58.97 -19.43
N PHE A 895 25.23 57.78 -18.99
CA PHE A 895 24.46 56.92 -18.08
C PHE A 895 24.86 57.19 -16.63
N LEU A 896 23.98 56.85 -15.69
CA LEU A 896 24.30 57.03 -14.27
C LEU A 896 25.54 56.20 -13.84
N GLN A 897 25.77 55.03 -14.45
CA GLN A 897 26.99 54.24 -14.22
C GLN A 897 28.27 55.02 -14.51
N ASP A 898 28.26 55.91 -15.49
CA ASP A 898 29.46 56.62 -15.96
C ASP A 898 29.89 57.76 -15.00
N HIS A 899 29.19 57.90 -13.86
CA HIS A 899 29.46 58.88 -12.80
C HIS A 899 29.84 58.27 -11.44
N TYR A 900 30.00 56.94 -11.34
CA TYR A 900 30.45 56.23 -10.13
C TYR A 900 31.70 55.41 -10.43
N ASP A 901 32.75 55.57 -9.62
CA ASP A 901 34.03 54.88 -9.83
C ASP A 901 33.95 53.39 -9.44
N LEU A 902 33.09 53.06 -8.46
CA LEU A 902 32.88 51.71 -7.97
C LEU A 902 31.39 51.51 -7.63
N ILE A 903 30.83 50.40 -8.13
CA ILE A 903 29.48 49.97 -7.82
C ILE A 903 29.56 48.62 -7.10
N LEU A 904 28.90 48.55 -5.95
CA LEU A 904 28.83 47.41 -5.06
C LEU A 904 27.39 46.91 -4.93
N THR A 905 27.25 45.62 -4.68
CA THR A 905 25.99 44.98 -4.28
C THR A 905 26.23 44.14 -3.04
N PHE A 906 25.37 44.29 -2.03
CA PHE A 906 25.27 43.34 -0.93
C PHE A 906 23.99 42.52 -1.14
N ASP A 907 24.18 41.33 -1.70
CA ASP A 907 23.16 40.28 -1.72
C ASP A 907 23.32 39.44 -0.45
N TYR A 908 22.23 39.02 0.19
CA TYR A 908 22.25 38.36 1.50
C TYR A 908 21.08 37.38 1.72
N GLU A 909 21.25 36.42 2.64
CA GLU A 909 20.18 35.48 3.01
C GLU A 909 19.04 36.21 3.75
N THR A 910 17.83 36.12 3.21
CA THR A 910 16.68 36.96 3.56
C THR A 910 15.74 36.31 4.58
N LEU A 911 15.79 34.98 4.74
CA LEU A 911 14.69 34.21 5.30
C LEU A 911 14.94 33.69 6.73
N SER A 912 16.20 33.52 7.14
CA SER A 912 16.56 32.89 8.43
C SER A 912 17.29 33.83 9.39
N SER A 913 18.29 34.57 8.91
CA SER A 913 19.11 35.45 9.75
C SER A 913 18.30 36.64 10.33
N PRO A 914 18.55 37.04 11.59
CA PRO A 914 18.04 38.30 12.14
C PRO A 914 18.56 39.52 11.37
N ILE A 915 17.72 40.56 11.23
CA ILE A 915 18.08 41.81 10.56
C ILE A 915 19.32 42.47 11.17
N SER A 916 19.50 42.37 12.49
CA SER A 916 20.68 42.86 13.21
C SER A 916 21.95 42.07 12.91
N THR A 917 21.85 40.78 12.59
CA THR A 917 22.96 39.93 12.15
C THR A 917 23.36 40.29 10.71
N ILE A 918 22.39 40.35 9.80
CA ILE A 918 22.61 40.73 8.39
C ILE A 918 23.23 42.15 8.29
N ALA A 919 22.77 43.09 9.13
CA ALA A 919 23.32 44.44 9.19
C ALA A 919 24.76 44.50 9.75
N LYS A 920 25.18 43.50 10.55
CA LYS A 920 26.57 43.38 11.03
C LYS A 920 27.46 42.64 10.03
N GLU A 921 26.94 41.62 9.34
CA GLU A 921 27.60 40.97 8.21
C GLU A 921 27.92 41.99 7.10
N LEU A 922 26.97 42.89 6.79
CA LEU A 922 27.19 44.03 5.89
C LEU A 922 28.33 44.96 6.36
N GLU A 923 28.39 45.28 7.66
CA GLU A 923 29.45 46.12 8.21
C GLU A 923 30.82 45.44 8.14
N ASP A 924 30.89 44.15 8.49
CA ASP A 924 32.14 43.39 8.51
C ASP A 924 32.72 43.18 7.10
N ASP A 925 31.86 42.90 6.10
CA ASP A 925 32.25 42.84 4.68
C ASP A 925 32.75 44.20 4.17
N LEU A 926 32.06 45.29 4.52
CA LEU A 926 32.46 46.65 4.14
C LEU A 926 33.79 47.05 4.80
N GLU A 927 33.99 46.78 6.09
CA GLU A 927 35.26 47.02 6.77
C GLU A 927 36.40 46.19 6.16
N ALA A 928 36.15 44.93 5.76
CA ALA A 928 37.13 44.04 5.14
C ALA A 928 37.66 44.56 3.79
N ILE A 929 36.77 45.09 2.92
CA ILE A 929 37.17 45.80 1.69
C ILE A 929 37.69 47.22 1.95
N GLY A 930 37.73 47.67 3.21
CA GLY A 930 38.30 48.94 3.62
C GLY A 930 37.35 50.13 3.55
N ILE A 931 36.04 49.95 3.45
CA ILE A 931 35.05 51.02 3.63
C ILE A 931 34.84 51.22 5.13
N ASN A 932 35.61 52.14 5.69
CA ASN A 932 35.54 52.59 7.09
C ASN A 932 35.90 54.08 7.17
N LYS A 933 35.62 54.72 8.31
CA LYS A 933 35.78 56.16 8.53
C LYS A 933 37.12 56.73 8.02
N ALA A 934 38.23 56.05 8.31
CA ALA A 934 39.58 56.52 7.98
C ALA A 934 39.90 56.46 6.47
N ASN A 935 39.24 55.56 5.73
CA ASN A 935 39.44 55.38 4.29
C ASN A 935 38.39 56.11 3.42
N MET A 936 37.34 56.63 4.06
CA MET A 936 36.20 57.30 3.42
C MET A 936 36.19 58.82 3.64
N GLU A 937 37.13 59.38 4.41
CA GLU A 937 37.31 60.83 4.53
C GLU A 937 37.55 61.47 3.15
N GLY A 938 36.71 62.45 2.79
CA GLY A 938 36.75 63.11 1.49
C GLY A 938 36.22 62.28 0.30
N LYS A 939 35.49 61.19 0.56
CA LYS A 939 34.79 60.38 -0.45
C LYS A 939 33.28 60.43 -0.31
N THR A 940 32.60 60.12 -1.41
CA THR A 940 31.15 59.93 -1.47
C THR A 940 30.81 58.44 -1.41
N PHE A 941 29.87 58.08 -0.54
CA PHE A 941 29.23 56.77 -0.54
C PHE A 941 27.70 56.92 -0.53
N HIS A 942 27.07 56.51 -1.64
CA HIS A 942 25.62 56.47 -1.76
C HIS A 942 25.12 55.04 -1.59
N VAL A 943 23.97 54.89 -0.92
CA VAL A 943 23.34 53.57 -0.73
C VAL A 943 21.90 53.61 -1.24
N ILE A 944 21.55 52.70 -2.16
CA ILE A 944 20.17 52.45 -2.61
C ILE A 944 19.70 51.15 -1.99
N ALA A 945 18.63 51.21 -1.20
CA ALA A 945 18.02 50.04 -0.59
C ALA A 945 16.56 49.87 -1.01
N HIS A 946 16.11 48.62 -1.10
CA HIS A 946 14.73 48.27 -1.44
C HIS A 946 14.09 47.38 -0.38
N SER A 947 12.82 47.63 -0.05
CA SER A 947 12.02 46.73 0.80
C SER A 947 12.76 46.39 2.12
N MET A 948 12.91 45.12 2.48
CA MET A 948 13.63 44.70 3.70
C MET A 948 15.09 45.19 3.76
N GLY A 949 15.79 45.32 2.62
CA GLY A 949 17.15 45.86 2.57
C GLY A 949 17.24 47.28 3.10
N GLY A 950 16.14 48.06 3.04
CA GLY A 950 16.08 49.37 3.69
C GLY A 950 16.07 49.30 5.22
N ILE A 951 15.51 48.25 5.80
CA ILE A 951 15.51 48.02 7.25
C ILE A 951 16.90 47.54 7.71
N VAL A 952 17.55 46.66 6.94
CA VAL A 952 18.96 46.24 7.13
C VAL A 952 19.89 47.46 7.05
N THR A 953 19.74 48.28 6.01
CA THR A 953 20.58 49.47 5.78
C THR A 953 20.37 50.52 6.88
N ARG A 954 19.12 50.78 7.30
CA ARG A 954 18.83 51.64 8.46
C ARG A 954 19.44 51.10 9.75
N TRP A 955 19.37 49.79 10.02
CA TRP A 955 19.99 49.19 11.20
C TRP A 955 21.50 49.43 11.24
N TRP A 956 22.19 49.21 10.11
CA TRP A 956 23.62 49.47 10.00
C TRP A 956 23.98 50.96 10.16
N ILE A 957 23.20 51.88 9.58
CA ILE A 957 23.44 53.33 9.69
C ILE A 957 23.16 53.86 11.12
N GLU A 958 22.02 53.50 11.69
CA GLU A 958 21.48 54.14 12.90
C GLU A 958 21.95 53.45 14.18
N MET A 959 21.99 52.10 14.17
CA MET A 959 22.36 51.28 15.34
C MET A 959 23.84 50.87 15.37
N LEU A 960 24.52 50.83 14.21
CA LEU A 960 25.94 50.47 14.08
C LEU A 960 26.77 51.66 13.56
N GLN A 961 27.82 51.42 12.75
CA GLN A 961 28.80 52.43 12.33
C GLN A 961 28.50 53.09 10.96
N GLY A 962 27.44 52.69 10.24
CA GLY A 962 27.20 53.14 8.86
C GLY A 962 27.10 54.67 8.67
N LYS A 963 26.61 55.39 9.68
CA LYS A 963 26.61 56.87 9.74
C LYS A 963 28.00 57.53 9.67
N GLU A 964 29.09 56.78 9.89
CA GLU A 964 30.46 57.30 9.77
C GLU A 964 31.04 57.19 8.35
N VAL A 965 30.32 56.53 7.42
CA VAL A 965 30.78 56.30 6.03
C VAL A 965 29.75 56.62 4.95
N VAL A 966 28.44 56.58 5.22
CA VAL A 966 27.40 56.85 4.21
C VAL A 966 27.18 58.36 4.06
N THR A 967 27.31 58.87 2.84
CA THR A 967 27.08 60.28 2.48
C THR A 967 25.59 60.57 2.28
N HIS A 968 24.86 59.68 1.61
CA HIS A 968 23.43 59.83 1.33
C HIS A 968 22.75 58.47 1.20
N TYR A 969 21.58 58.31 1.83
CA TYR A 969 20.80 57.07 1.80
C TYR A 969 19.49 57.24 1.02
N ILE A 970 19.20 56.31 0.10
CA ILE A 970 18.00 56.31 -0.74
C ILE A 970 17.23 55.01 -0.50
N GLN A 971 15.95 55.15 -0.17
CA GLN A 971 15.08 54.03 0.20
C GLN A 971 13.88 53.94 -0.75
N ALA A 972 13.70 52.79 -1.39
CA ALA A 972 12.52 52.45 -2.18
C ALA A 972 11.63 51.44 -1.42
N GLY A 973 10.45 51.89 -0.97
CA GLY A 973 9.39 51.01 -0.45
C GLY A 973 9.73 50.16 0.79
N ALA A 974 10.68 50.55 1.65
CA ALA A 974 10.94 49.82 2.90
C ALA A 974 9.82 50.00 3.93
N PRO A 975 9.49 48.99 4.75
CA PRO A 975 8.37 49.01 5.71
C PRO A 975 8.75 49.55 7.11
N ASN A 976 8.90 50.87 7.27
CA ASN A 976 9.39 51.44 8.54
C ASN A 976 8.36 51.42 9.69
N ASP A 977 7.05 51.40 9.40
CA ASP A 977 5.98 51.07 10.37
C ASP A 977 5.39 49.66 10.12
N GLY A 978 6.19 48.79 9.50
CA GLY A 978 5.82 47.41 9.18
C GLY A 978 5.01 47.23 7.89
N ALA A 979 4.89 45.97 7.47
CA ALA A 979 4.29 45.56 6.21
C ALA A 979 3.05 44.67 6.41
N LYS A 980 2.15 44.64 5.43
CA LYS A 980 0.90 43.84 5.48
C LYS A 980 1.06 42.49 4.74
N ILE A 981 2.25 41.85 4.87
CA ILE A 981 2.68 40.70 4.05
C ILE A 981 1.76 39.48 4.19
N THR A 982 1.21 39.19 5.36
CA THR A 982 0.24 38.10 5.54
C THR A 982 -1.03 38.26 4.70
N LYS A 983 -1.43 39.50 4.39
CA LYS A 983 -2.55 39.79 3.47
C LYS A 983 -2.16 39.74 1.99
N LEU A 984 -0.86 39.78 1.67
CA LEU A 984 -0.36 39.55 0.31
C LEU A 984 -0.51 38.07 -0.09
N TYR A 985 -0.34 37.13 0.86
CA TYR A 985 -0.62 35.71 0.66
C TYR A 985 -2.10 35.48 0.27
N ASP A 986 -3.02 36.04 1.05
CA ASP A 986 -4.46 35.98 0.76
C ASP A 986 -4.79 36.49 -0.66
N LEU A 987 -4.27 37.67 -1.00
CA LEU A 987 -4.48 38.28 -2.32
C LEU A 987 -3.87 37.45 -3.47
N LEU A 988 -2.71 36.82 -3.23
CA LEU A 988 -2.06 35.93 -4.18
C LEU A 988 -2.91 34.68 -4.45
N MET A 989 -3.42 34.04 -3.41
CA MET A 989 -4.27 32.84 -3.53
C MET A 989 -5.58 33.15 -4.25
N MET A 990 -6.26 34.24 -3.88
CA MET A 990 -7.47 34.71 -4.58
C MET A 990 -7.20 34.98 -6.07
N GLY A 991 -6.08 35.62 -6.38
CA GLY A 991 -5.70 35.95 -7.75
C GLY A 991 -5.32 34.73 -8.57
N LEU A 992 -4.73 33.72 -7.93
CA LEU A 992 -4.37 32.45 -8.52
C LEU A 992 -5.60 31.62 -8.93
N SER A 993 -6.60 31.46 -8.05
CA SER A 993 -7.88 30.83 -8.39
C SER A 993 -8.50 31.51 -9.63
N HIS A 994 -8.65 32.82 -9.57
CA HIS A 994 -9.31 33.61 -10.60
C HIS A 994 -8.58 33.58 -11.95
N ALA A 995 -7.24 33.52 -11.96
CA ALA A 995 -6.48 33.48 -13.20
C ALA A 995 -6.34 32.08 -13.81
N ILE A 996 -6.35 31.01 -13.02
CA ILE A 996 -6.45 29.65 -13.55
C ILE A 996 -7.79 29.49 -14.28
N ASN A 997 -8.89 29.94 -13.66
CA ASN A 997 -10.26 29.78 -14.18
C ASN A 997 -10.58 30.65 -15.40
N ILE A 998 -9.68 31.57 -15.80
CA ILE A 998 -9.82 32.46 -16.97
C ILE A 998 -8.90 32.03 -18.14
N MET A 999 -7.94 31.11 -17.95
CA MET A 999 -6.98 30.71 -18.98
C MET A 999 -7.17 29.24 -19.42
N PRO A 1000 -7.72 28.98 -20.62
CA PRO A 1000 -8.23 27.65 -21.01
C PRO A 1000 -7.14 26.66 -21.51
N ILE A 1001 -5.93 26.66 -20.94
CA ILE A 1001 -4.83 25.79 -21.40
C ILE A 1001 -4.03 25.18 -20.22
N PRO A 1002 -4.09 23.83 -20.03
CA PRO A 1002 -3.35 23.08 -19.01
C PRO A 1002 -1.88 23.45 -18.78
N GLY A 1003 -1.08 23.52 -19.85
CA GLY A 1003 0.38 23.72 -19.74
C GLY A 1003 0.78 25.06 -19.11
N LEU A 1004 -0.13 26.05 -19.09
CA LEU A 1004 0.10 27.31 -18.37
C LEU A 1004 0.04 27.12 -16.85
N VAL A 1005 -0.80 26.23 -16.31
CA VAL A 1005 -0.96 26.09 -14.84
C VAL A 1005 0.35 25.68 -14.17
N LYS A 1006 1.10 24.72 -14.75
CA LYS A 1006 2.43 24.34 -14.27
C LYS A 1006 3.43 25.50 -14.37
N GLY A 1007 3.39 26.28 -15.46
CA GLY A 1007 4.21 27.48 -15.63
C GLY A 1007 3.87 28.60 -14.64
N ILE A 1008 2.60 28.74 -14.25
CA ILE A 1008 2.11 29.69 -13.25
C ILE A 1008 2.62 29.31 -11.85
N ALA A 1009 2.45 28.05 -11.46
CA ALA A 1009 2.96 27.55 -10.18
C ALA A 1009 4.50 27.58 -10.10
N THR A 1010 5.20 27.30 -11.22
CA THR A 1010 6.66 27.43 -11.32
C THR A 1010 7.12 28.90 -11.26
N ALA A 1011 6.31 29.85 -11.72
CA ALA A 1011 6.58 31.28 -11.54
C ALA A 1011 6.34 31.74 -10.09
N LEU A 1012 5.42 31.09 -9.37
CA LEU A 1012 5.11 31.35 -7.96
C LEU A 1012 6.17 30.79 -7.00
N LEU A 1013 6.83 29.66 -7.34
CA LEU A 1013 7.99 29.13 -6.60
C LEU A 1013 9.12 30.16 -6.35
N ARG A 1014 9.13 31.29 -7.08
CA ARG A 1014 10.05 32.42 -6.85
C ARG A 1014 9.71 33.27 -5.61
N PHE A 1015 8.57 33.04 -4.96
CA PHE A 1015 8.01 33.89 -3.90
C PHE A 1015 7.64 33.15 -2.61
N THR A 1016 7.73 31.81 -2.56
CA THR A 1016 6.98 30.98 -1.59
C THR A 1016 7.82 30.08 -0.69
N ASN A 1017 9.06 30.43 -0.35
CA ASN A 1017 9.90 29.62 0.55
C ASN A 1017 9.47 29.80 2.03
N LEU A 1018 8.24 29.36 2.35
CA LEU A 1018 7.34 29.97 3.33
C LEU A 1018 7.54 29.56 4.79
N ASP A 1019 8.03 28.36 5.09
CA ASP A 1019 8.23 27.92 6.47
C ASP A 1019 9.18 28.84 7.27
N THR A 1020 10.21 29.39 6.60
CA THR A 1020 11.15 30.39 7.15
C THR A 1020 10.63 31.82 7.09
N ILE A 1021 9.64 32.12 6.25
CA ILE A 1021 9.15 33.49 6.03
C ILE A 1021 8.47 34.07 7.29
N ASP A 1022 7.78 33.24 8.07
CA ASP A 1022 7.03 33.68 9.26
C ASP A 1022 7.88 34.51 10.24
N ASP A 1023 9.10 34.06 10.56
CA ASP A 1023 9.93 34.69 11.59
C ASP A 1023 10.41 36.09 11.15
N ASN A 1024 10.84 36.24 9.89
CA ASN A 1024 11.25 37.53 9.35
C ASN A 1024 10.04 38.42 8.96
N VAL A 1025 8.86 37.86 8.65
CA VAL A 1025 7.61 38.63 8.53
C VAL A 1025 7.13 39.15 9.88
N ALA A 1026 7.21 38.37 10.96
CA ALA A 1026 6.89 38.84 12.31
C ALA A 1026 7.87 39.93 12.80
N ARG A 1027 9.14 39.88 12.39
CA ARG A 1027 10.10 40.98 12.60
C ARG A 1027 9.78 42.25 11.78
N LEU A 1028 8.96 42.13 10.73
CA LEU A 1028 8.50 43.23 9.86
C LEU A 1028 7.00 43.58 10.03
N THR A 1029 6.27 42.97 10.97
CA THR A 1029 4.96 43.48 11.38
C THR A 1029 5.11 44.74 12.24
N LYS A 1030 4.10 45.60 12.23
CA LYS A 1030 4.02 46.77 13.10
C LYS A 1030 4.26 46.38 14.57
N ASP A 1031 4.92 47.27 15.31
CA ASP A 1031 5.26 47.09 16.74
C ASP A 1031 6.22 45.92 17.05
N SER A 1032 6.94 45.39 16.05
CA SER A 1032 8.03 44.42 16.26
C SER A 1032 9.18 45.03 17.10
N GLU A 1033 10.01 44.17 17.68
CA GLU A 1033 11.20 44.60 18.44
C GLU A 1033 12.19 45.35 17.55
N THR A 1034 12.43 44.86 16.33
CA THR A 1034 13.31 45.50 15.33
C THR A 1034 12.84 46.91 14.98
N LEU A 1035 11.55 47.09 14.72
CA LEU A 1035 11.00 48.39 14.31
C LEU A 1035 10.87 49.36 15.49
N ARG A 1036 10.65 48.87 16.73
CA ARG A 1036 10.75 49.70 17.94
C ARG A 1036 12.18 50.20 18.18
N ALA A 1037 13.18 49.33 18.08
CA ALA A 1037 14.59 49.74 18.20
C ALA A 1037 14.98 50.78 17.14
N LEU A 1038 14.47 50.67 15.91
CA LEU A 1038 14.62 51.66 14.83
C LEU A 1038 13.70 52.88 14.96
N ALA A 1039 12.74 52.91 15.89
CA ALA A 1039 11.94 54.09 16.22
C ALA A 1039 12.58 54.91 17.34
N ASP A 1040 13.22 54.23 18.31
CA ASP A 1040 13.94 54.83 19.44
C ASP A 1040 15.38 55.25 19.09
N ALA A 1041 15.83 55.01 17.85
CA ALA A 1041 17.19 55.28 17.39
C ALA A 1041 17.53 56.79 17.35
N SER A 1042 18.79 57.13 17.66
CA SER A 1042 19.30 58.51 17.58
C SER A 1042 19.48 58.96 16.12
N PRO A 1043 19.31 60.26 15.81
CA PRO A 1043 19.44 60.77 14.45
C PRO A 1043 20.84 60.48 13.87
N PRO A 1044 20.95 59.88 12.67
CA PRO A 1044 22.25 59.59 12.07
C PRO A 1044 22.94 60.83 11.48
N HIS A 1045 22.22 61.98 11.41
CA HIS A 1045 22.69 63.25 10.85
C HIS A 1045 23.14 63.23 9.38
N ILE A 1046 22.84 62.17 8.64
CA ILE A 1046 23.05 62.07 7.18
C ILE A 1046 21.70 62.22 6.43
N PRO A 1047 21.70 62.79 5.22
CA PRO A 1047 20.48 62.99 4.44
C PRO A 1047 19.89 61.68 3.90
N TYR A 1048 18.57 61.54 4.07
CA TYR A 1048 17.76 60.42 3.58
C TYR A 1048 16.88 60.87 2.41
N THR A 1049 16.61 59.98 1.45
CA THR A 1049 15.62 60.21 0.39
C THR A 1049 14.69 59.03 0.20
N ILE A 1050 13.39 59.26 0.38
CA ILE A 1050 12.37 58.22 0.46
C ILE A 1050 11.49 58.25 -0.78
N VAL A 1051 11.59 57.18 -1.58
CA VAL A 1051 10.82 56.98 -2.81
C VAL A 1051 9.66 56.04 -2.50
N THR A 1052 8.46 56.60 -2.45
CA THR A 1052 7.21 55.85 -2.19
C THR A 1052 6.39 55.66 -3.46
N ALA A 1053 5.76 54.49 -3.64
CA ALA A 1053 4.88 54.19 -4.77
C ALA A 1053 3.40 54.03 -4.34
N ASP A 1054 2.49 54.18 -5.30
CA ASP A 1054 1.04 54.07 -5.13
C ASP A 1054 0.41 53.41 -6.36
N THR A 1055 -0.14 52.21 -6.18
CA THR A 1055 -0.74 51.44 -7.28
C THR A 1055 -2.03 52.06 -7.83
N GLN A 1056 -2.70 52.94 -7.08
CA GLN A 1056 -3.93 53.60 -7.54
C GLN A 1056 -3.66 54.61 -8.66
N LYS A 1057 -2.40 55.03 -8.84
CA LYS A 1057 -1.96 55.96 -9.89
C LYS A 1057 -1.52 55.28 -11.19
N ILE A 1058 -1.45 53.95 -11.25
CA ILE A 1058 -1.00 53.21 -12.44
C ILE A 1058 -2.08 53.28 -13.54
N ASP A 1059 -1.72 53.77 -14.74
CA ASP A 1059 -2.60 53.66 -15.90
C ASP A 1059 -2.79 52.19 -16.28
N LYS A 1060 -4.04 51.77 -16.42
CA LYS A 1060 -4.46 50.41 -16.76
C LYS A 1060 -4.07 49.99 -18.17
N LYS A 1061 -3.67 50.93 -19.04
CA LYS A 1061 -3.31 50.69 -20.45
C LYS A 1061 -1.80 50.60 -20.71
N GLU A 1062 -0.97 51.32 -19.96
CA GLU A 1062 0.46 51.52 -20.29
C GLU A 1062 1.44 50.74 -19.41
N GLN A 1063 1.60 49.43 -19.66
CA GLN A 1063 2.86 48.69 -19.44
C GLN A 1063 2.84 47.26 -19.99
N LYS A 1064 4.01 46.76 -20.41
CA LYS A 1064 4.26 45.32 -20.56
C LYS A 1064 4.44 44.69 -19.17
N PHE A 1065 3.32 44.32 -18.55
CA PHE A 1065 3.27 43.79 -17.19
C PHE A 1065 3.86 42.38 -17.07
N SER A 1066 4.63 42.12 -16.00
CA SER A 1066 5.08 40.78 -15.60
C SER A 1066 3.91 39.93 -15.07
N PHE A 1067 4.05 38.59 -15.09
CA PHE A 1067 2.94 37.66 -14.78
C PHE A 1067 2.17 37.98 -13.49
N PHE A 1068 2.88 38.18 -12.37
CA PHE A 1068 2.31 38.58 -11.07
C PHE A 1068 1.40 39.83 -11.15
N LYS A 1069 1.76 40.82 -11.96
CA LYS A 1069 0.96 42.04 -12.15
C LYS A 1069 -0.31 41.75 -12.98
N ARG A 1070 -0.24 40.82 -13.93
CA ARG A 1070 -1.42 40.35 -14.69
C ARG A 1070 -2.40 39.59 -13.79
N LEU A 1071 -1.89 38.87 -12.80
CA LEU A 1071 -2.65 38.16 -11.76
C LEU A 1071 -3.52 39.13 -10.95
N LEU A 1072 -2.88 40.06 -10.24
CA LEU A 1072 -3.54 41.01 -9.34
C LEU A 1072 -4.44 42.01 -10.08
N ARG A 1073 -4.10 42.39 -11.31
CA ARG A 1073 -4.93 43.28 -12.14
C ARG A 1073 -6.31 42.68 -12.44
N ASN A 1074 -6.45 41.36 -12.53
CA ASN A 1074 -7.74 40.73 -12.85
C ASN A 1074 -8.70 40.70 -11.64
N LEU A 1075 -8.19 40.53 -10.40
CA LEU A 1075 -8.96 40.87 -9.18
C LEU A 1075 -9.34 42.36 -9.13
N GLY A 1076 -8.54 43.20 -9.79
CA GLY A 1076 -8.64 44.66 -9.75
C GLY A 1076 -7.95 45.24 -8.51
N TYR A 1077 -6.96 46.10 -8.71
CA TYR A 1077 -6.22 46.74 -7.61
C TYR A 1077 -7.13 47.37 -6.55
N THR A 1078 -8.25 47.97 -6.98
CA THR A 1078 -9.32 48.52 -6.12
C THR A 1078 -9.93 47.55 -5.11
N VAL A 1079 -9.76 46.23 -5.25
CA VAL A 1079 -10.17 45.21 -4.27
C VAL A 1079 -9.10 45.11 -3.18
N ALA A 1080 -7.82 44.98 -3.55
CA ALA A 1080 -6.69 44.99 -2.62
C ALA A 1080 -6.62 46.30 -1.80
N ASP A 1081 -6.74 47.45 -2.47
CA ASP A 1081 -6.72 48.78 -1.85
C ASP A 1081 -7.78 48.93 -0.75
N LYS A 1082 -9.01 48.44 -0.98
CA LYS A 1082 -10.14 48.55 -0.06
C LYS A 1082 -10.10 47.56 1.11
N LEU A 1083 -9.61 46.34 0.87
CA LEU A 1083 -9.60 45.25 1.87
C LEU A 1083 -8.34 45.26 2.76
N ILE A 1084 -7.18 45.56 2.18
CA ILE A 1084 -5.88 45.31 2.81
C ILE A 1084 -5.34 46.59 3.44
N PHE A 1085 -5.12 47.61 2.62
CA PHE A 1085 -4.37 48.80 3.01
C PHE A 1085 -5.26 49.90 3.59
N LYS A 1086 -6.38 50.24 2.91
CA LYS A 1086 -7.24 51.41 3.20
C LYS A 1086 -6.52 52.77 3.08
N GLU A 1087 -5.38 52.78 2.39
CA GLU A 1087 -4.46 53.91 2.21
C GLU A 1087 -3.68 53.72 0.89
N PRO A 1088 -3.06 54.77 0.33
CA PRO A 1088 -2.11 54.64 -0.76
C PRO A 1088 -0.97 53.67 -0.41
N ASN A 1089 -0.65 52.74 -1.30
CA ASN A 1089 0.26 51.62 -1.02
C ASN A 1089 0.90 51.07 -2.31
N ASP A 1090 1.97 50.30 -2.17
CA ASP A 1090 2.68 49.67 -3.28
C ASP A 1090 2.36 48.16 -3.49
N LEU A 1091 1.29 47.66 -2.85
CA LEU A 1091 0.86 46.27 -2.62
C LEU A 1091 1.52 45.53 -1.45
N VAL A 1092 2.64 46.01 -0.90
CA VAL A 1092 3.34 45.35 0.22
C VAL A 1092 3.43 46.28 1.44
N VAL A 1093 3.68 47.56 1.18
CA VAL A 1093 3.93 48.61 2.17
C VAL A 1093 2.99 49.80 1.92
N GLY A 1094 2.40 50.34 2.99
CA GLY A 1094 1.63 51.57 2.94
C GLY A 1094 2.55 52.79 2.77
N VAL A 1095 2.12 53.81 2.03
CA VAL A 1095 2.90 55.05 1.83
C VAL A 1095 3.18 55.77 3.15
N SER A 1096 2.30 55.59 4.14
CA SER A 1096 2.49 55.96 5.55
C SER A 1096 3.71 55.24 6.16
N SER A 1097 3.66 53.92 6.24
CA SER A 1097 4.71 53.04 6.77
C SER A 1097 6.05 53.27 6.09
N SER A 1098 6.09 53.50 4.77
CA SER A 1098 7.37 53.72 4.11
C SER A 1098 8.04 55.04 4.48
N ARG A 1099 7.25 56.05 4.87
CA ARG A 1099 7.70 57.36 5.35
C ARG A 1099 7.91 57.43 6.87
N ALA A 1100 7.56 56.40 7.62
CA ALA A 1100 7.58 56.37 9.08
C ALA A 1100 8.98 56.14 9.67
N ILE A 1101 9.92 57.00 9.30
CA ILE A 1101 11.27 57.05 9.88
C ILE A 1101 11.29 58.22 10.90
N PRO A 1102 11.92 58.07 12.07
CA PRO A 1102 12.18 59.19 12.99
C PRO A 1102 12.99 60.32 12.32
N HIS A 1103 13.01 61.51 12.95
CA HIS A 1103 13.86 62.65 12.52
C HIS A 1103 13.51 63.17 11.10
N PRO A 1104 12.26 63.64 10.86
CA PRO A 1104 11.78 64.07 9.54
C PRO A 1104 12.57 65.22 8.91
N GLU A 1105 13.34 65.98 9.70
CA GLU A 1105 14.25 67.03 9.24
C GLU A 1105 15.43 66.50 8.40
N LEU A 1106 15.75 65.21 8.49
CA LEU A 1106 16.76 64.54 7.66
C LEU A 1106 16.18 63.98 6.35
N ILE A 1107 14.87 64.06 6.13
CA ILE A 1107 14.14 63.24 5.14
C ILE A 1107 13.64 64.07 3.94
N THR A 1108 14.28 63.90 2.78
CA THR A 1108 13.69 64.32 1.50
C THR A 1108 12.70 63.26 1.00
N THR A 1109 11.40 63.51 1.16
CA THR A 1109 10.36 62.60 0.64
C THR A 1109 9.98 62.98 -0.79
N THR A 1110 10.00 62.03 -1.73
CA THR A 1110 9.53 62.31 -3.11
C THR A 1110 8.02 62.33 -3.23
N GLU A 1111 7.51 62.89 -4.33
CA GLU A 1111 6.13 62.61 -4.75
C GLU A 1111 5.90 61.10 -4.92
N THR A 1112 4.70 60.62 -4.59
CA THR A 1112 4.36 59.20 -4.65
C THR A 1112 4.15 58.74 -6.10
N ILE A 1113 4.98 57.82 -6.58
CA ILE A 1113 5.05 57.41 -7.99
C ILE A 1113 4.03 56.35 -8.40
N ALA A 1114 3.66 56.33 -9.68
CA ALA A 1114 2.75 55.36 -10.27
C ALA A 1114 3.44 54.02 -10.62
N CYS A 1115 3.77 53.23 -9.59
CA CYS A 1115 4.25 51.85 -9.76
C CYS A 1115 3.87 50.96 -8.56
N ASP A 1116 4.34 49.71 -8.57
CA ASP A 1116 4.18 48.73 -7.49
C ASP A 1116 5.54 48.37 -6.87
N HIS A 1117 5.50 47.72 -5.70
CA HIS A 1117 6.67 47.33 -4.91
C HIS A 1117 7.76 46.64 -5.72
N PHE A 1118 7.37 45.84 -6.71
CA PHE A 1118 8.26 45.04 -7.55
C PHE A 1118 8.69 45.77 -8.84
N SER A 1119 8.59 47.11 -8.92
CA SER A 1119 8.96 47.84 -10.14
C SER A 1119 9.51 49.26 -10.01
N PHE A 1120 9.96 49.66 -8.81
CA PHE A 1120 10.71 50.91 -8.60
C PHE A 1120 11.85 51.12 -9.62
N PHE A 1121 12.62 50.07 -9.94
CA PHE A 1121 13.83 50.20 -10.77
C PHE A 1121 13.65 49.87 -12.26
N ARG A 1122 12.41 49.62 -12.70
CA ARG A 1122 12.09 49.17 -14.08
C ARG A 1122 10.82 49.76 -14.70
N SER A 1123 9.90 50.30 -13.90
CA SER A 1123 8.76 51.06 -14.43
C SER A 1123 9.24 52.42 -14.95
N PRO A 1124 8.64 53.00 -16.01
CA PRO A 1124 9.05 54.31 -16.50
C PRO A 1124 8.99 55.41 -15.43
N ALA A 1125 7.94 55.41 -14.60
CA ALA A 1125 7.77 56.35 -13.50
C ALA A 1125 8.83 56.19 -12.40
N GLY A 1126 9.18 54.93 -12.05
CA GLY A 1126 10.21 54.64 -11.06
C GLY A 1126 11.63 54.95 -11.54
N VAL A 1127 11.96 54.57 -12.78
CA VAL A 1127 13.25 54.90 -13.42
C VAL A 1127 13.42 56.41 -13.55
N SER A 1128 12.36 57.15 -13.94
CA SER A 1128 12.40 58.62 -13.98
C SER A 1128 12.70 59.21 -12.61
N ARG A 1129 11.94 58.82 -11.57
CA ARG A 1129 12.09 59.40 -10.23
C ARG A 1129 13.42 59.05 -9.57
N MET A 1130 13.88 57.81 -9.70
CA MET A 1130 15.22 57.41 -9.28
C MET A 1130 16.29 58.19 -10.05
N GLY A 1131 16.06 58.46 -11.34
CA GLY A 1131 16.90 59.34 -12.15
C GLY A 1131 16.97 60.78 -11.61
N GLU A 1132 15.82 61.39 -11.33
CA GLU A 1132 15.74 62.74 -10.75
C GLU A 1132 16.53 62.84 -9.43
N VAL A 1133 16.36 61.87 -8.53
CA VAL A 1133 17.08 61.80 -7.25
C VAL A 1133 18.58 61.60 -7.47
N MET A 1134 18.97 60.55 -8.21
CA MET A 1134 20.39 60.18 -8.36
C MET A 1134 21.20 61.23 -9.11
N TRP A 1135 20.62 61.84 -10.15
CA TRP A 1135 21.28 62.93 -10.86
C TRP A 1135 21.39 64.19 -10.01
N LYS A 1136 20.39 64.51 -9.16
CA LYS A 1136 20.47 65.66 -8.27
C LYS A 1136 21.71 65.55 -7.35
N LEU A 1137 21.97 64.39 -6.76
CA LEU A 1137 23.16 64.17 -5.92
C LEU A 1137 24.46 64.34 -6.72
N VAL A 1138 24.53 63.76 -7.92
CA VAL A 1138 25.70 63.91 -8.81
C VAL A 1138 25.92 65.38 -9.19
N ASP A 1139 24.86 66.13 -9.51
CA ASP A 1139 24.93 67.55 -9.87
C ASP A 1139 25.31 68.45 -8.67
N GLU A 1140 24.79 68.16 -7.47
CA GLU A 1140 25.09 68.91 -6.24
C GLU A 1140 26.55 68.75 -5.80
N GLU A 1141 27.11 67.54 -5.88
CA GLU A 1141 28.54 67.29 -5.59
C GLU A 1141 29.47 67.88 -6.64
N ASN A 1142 29.11 67.77 -7.92
CA ASN A 1142 29.84 68.42 -9.02
C ASN A 1142 29.77 69.96 -8.95
N SER A 1143 29.00 70.53 -8.00
CA SER A 1143 28.92 71.96 -7.70
C SER A 1143 29.66 72.34 -6.40
N GLN A 1144 30.21 71.37 -5.66
CA GLN A 1144 31.00 71.57 -4.44
C GLN A 1144 32.50 71.22 -4.62
N ALA A 1145 32.85 70.53 -5.72
CA ALA A 1145 34.21 70.15 -6.11
C ALA A 1145 34.83 71.10 -7.17
#